data_AF-A0A9D6JNU4-F1
#
_entry.id   AF-A0A9D6JNU4-F1
#
_cell.length_a   1.000
_cell.length_b   1.000
_cell.length_c   1.000
_cell.angle_alpha   90.00
_cell.angle_beta   90.00
_cell.angle_gamma   90.00
#
_symmetry.space_group_name_H-M   'P 1'
#
loop_
_entity.id
_entity.type
_entity.pdbx_description
1 polymer ?
#
loop_
_entity_poly.entity_id
_entity_poly.type
_entity_poly.pdbx_seq_one_letter_code
_entity_poly.pdbx_strand_id
1 'polypeptide(L)'
;MKDLFLTREGMAEMQEKLHELKTVRRREIAEAIHSAKEQGDLSENAEYASAKEEQSRIESEIADIETTLKSAQVVSAGSSDKVSVGVTVTLDCDGNEKVYRIVGSNEADPLKGKISNESPVGQALLGKMKGDTVSIPVPGGKKECCFTLFALRLTLTFMAEERLEEIRAARIQKRKALLEAGISAYPSEARRTHALQEIVDGFENLQHEGAALTVIGRVLSVRAHGGLAFLDIGDASGKLQLQLSKDTVPPEVFQLLQQRLDAGDFIEASGGLTLTKRGVKTLDVKVFHIISKSIRPLPDSWYGLKDHETRYRQREVDLALDEKVRIVFLKRSIITNSIRQYLARAGFMEVETPMLQPIAGGTLAKPFVTHHNALNSDLFLRIAPELYLKRLIVGGYEKVFEIGRNFRNEGIDKHHNPEFTMLEFYEAYADYEDLMVRCEEMLRDTVKTTCGSELFLWQGQEFSFAAPFARRRYIDIVSEKIGIDILHEKDPAAYETVFVREGLAIPAVKTYAKMVDELYKELIRPGLRQPTILYDYPVEMVPLAKTSLPDPRVAEMFQLVVAGTELVKAYTELNDPMEQRARFEEQQSQRESGDEEAHAVDESYLRAMEYGMPPVAGLGLGIDRLTMLLTDCPNLRDTILFPLLKPERIVKV
;
A
#
# COMPACT_ATOMS: atom_id res chain seq x y z
N MET A 1 -48.96 8.26 -4.05
CA MET A 1 -47.67 8.99 -4.18
C MET A 1 -46.80 8.17 -5.10
N LYS A 2 -46.27 8.76 -6.18
CA LYS A 2 -45.32 8.07 -7.07
C LYS A 2 -43.98 7.95 -6.36
N ASP A 3 -43.27 6.84 -6.52
CA ASP A 3 -41.95 6.63 -5.91
C ASP A 3 -40.95 7.61 -6.53
N LEU A 4 -40.41 8.51 -5.70
CA LEU A 4 -39.46 9.54 -6.09
C LEU A 4 -38.04 8.98 -5.90
N PHE A 5 -37.32 8.66 -6.97
CA PHE A 5 -35.96 8.13 -6.87
C PHE A 5 -34.92 9.22 -7.06
N LEU A 6 -33.91 9.27 -6.18
CA LEU A 6 -32.69 10.05 -6.34
C LEU A 6 -31.48 9.14 -6.36
N THR A 7 -30.51 9.43 -7.22
CA THR A 7 -29.17 8.84 -7.06
C THR A 7 -28.48 9.40 -5.80
N ARG A 8 -27.52 8.65 -5.21
CA ARG A 8 -26.70 9.18 -4.09
C ARG A 8 -26.04 10.52 -4.42
N GLU A 9 -25.66 10.69 -5.67
CA GLU A 9 -25.07 11.92 -6.17
C GLU A 9 -26.09 13.04 -6.37
N GLY A 10 -27.26 12.76 -6.96
CA GLY A 10 -28.34 13.74 -7.04
C GLY A 10 -28.79 14.22 -5.65
N MET A 11 -28.74 13.34 -4.65
CA MET A 11 -28.95 13.73 -3.26
C MET A 11 -27.84 14.67 -2.76
N ALA A 12 -26.58 14.38 -3.06
CA ALA A 12 -25.44 15.21 -2.66
C ALA A 12 -25.45 16.58 -3.36
N GLU A 13 -25.70 16.64 -4.67
CA GLU A 13 -25.86 17.89 -5.45
C GLU A 13 -27.00 18.74 -4.88
N MET A 14 -28.15 18.13 -4.55
CA MET A 14 -29.27 18.83 -3.92
C MET A 14 -28.94 19.32 -2.51
N GLN A 15 -28.17 18.57 -1.73
CA GLN A 15 -27.70 18.99 -0.40
C GLN A 15 -26.70 20.14 -0.47
N GLU A 16 -25.78 20.12 -1.42
CA GLU A 16 -24.81 21.19 -1.66
C GLU A 16 -25.51 22.48 -2.12
N LYS A 17 -26.40 22.37 -3.11
CA LYS A 17 -27.22 23.50 -3.57
C LYS A 17 -28.08 24.06 -2.45
N LEU A 18 -28.70 23.20 -1.63
CA LEU A 18 -29.45 23.64 -0.44
C LEU A 18 -28.55 24.38 0.56
N HIS A 19 -27.32 23.91 0.76
CA HIS A 19 -26.36 24.56 1.64
C HIS A 19 -25.94 25.94 1.12
N GLU A 20 -25.61 26.05 -0.17
CA GLU A 20 -25.28 27.32 -0.82
C GLU A 20 -26.43 28.33 -0.72
N LEU A 21 -27.66 27.89 -1.05
CA LEU A 21 -28.85 28.74 -0.97
C LEU A 21 -29.08 29.25 0.46
N LYS A 22 -28.91 28.40 1.48
CA LYS A 22 -29.16 28.76 2.89
C LYS A 22 -28.05 29.57 3.55
N THR A 23 -26.81 29.45 3.10
CA THR A 23 -25.64 30.05 3.77
C THR A 23 -25.09 31.28 3.04
N VAL A 24 -24.97 31.21 1.72
CA VAL A 24 -24.38 32.27 0.89
C VAL A 24 -25.48 33.17 0.35
N ARG A 25 -26.35 32.62 -0.51
CA ARG A 25 -27.35 33.41 -1.25
C ARG A 25 -28.37 34.10 -0.34
N ARG A 26 -28.88 33.39 0.68
CA ARG A 26 -29.81 33.98 1.67
C ARG A 26 -29.18 35.16 2.43
N ARG A 27 -27.87 35.12 2.66
CA ARG A 27 -27.13 36.23 3.31
C ARG A 27 -26.94 37.40 2.36
N GLU A 28 -26.52 37.15 1.11
CA GLU A 28 -26.38 38.20 0.08
C GLU A 28 -27.69 38.98 -0.13
N ILE A 29 -28.83 38.27 -0.20
CA ILE A 29 -30.14 38.91 -0.35
C ILE A 29 -30.52 39.69 0.90
N ALA A 30 -30.21 39.18 2.10
CA ALA A 30 -30.47 39.92 3.34
C ALA A 30 -29.66 41.23 3.40
N GLU A 31 -28.40 41.20 2.95
CA GLU A 31 -27.54 42.38 2.82
C GLU A 31 -28.07 43.36 1.75
N ALA A 32 -28.53 42.85 0.60
CA ALA A 32 -29.15 43.67 -0.46
C ALA A 32 -30.45 44.34 -0.01
N ILE A 33 -31.33 43.61 0.71
CA ILE A 33 -32.55 44.17 1.31
C ILE A 33 -32.21 45.23 2.37
N HIS A 34 -31.15 45.00 3.16
CA HIS A 34 -30.71 45.97 4.16
C HIS A 34 -30.20 47.26 3.50
N SER A 35 -29.33 47.14 2.50
CA SER A 35 -28.79 48.27 1.75
C SER A 35 -29.90 49.06 1.02
N ALA A 36 -30.90 48.39 0.44
CA ALA A 36 -32.02 49.06 -0.23
C ALA A 36 -32.92 49.82 0.75
N LYS A 37 -33.02 49.38 2.02
CA LYS A 37 -33.79 50.07 3.06
C LYS A 37 -33.15 51.36 3.56
N GLU A 38 -31.84 51.51 3.42
CA GLU A 38 -31.11 52.72 3.83
C GLU A 38 -31.32 53.90 2.85
N GLN A 39 -31.84 53.64 1.65
CA GLN A 39 -32.01 54.65 0.60
C GLN A 39 -33.31 55.47 0.67
N GLY A 40 -34.08 55.38 1.77
CA GLY A 40 -35.26 56.23 2.00
C GLY A 40 -36.59 55.54 1.68
N ASP A 41 -37.52 56.24 1.03
CA ASP A 41 -38.93 55.86 0.96
C ASP A 41 -39.17 54.52 0.24
N LEU A 42 -39.73 53.55 0.98
CA LEU A 42 -39.78 52.14 0.58
C LEU A 42 -40.89 51.82 -0.43
N SER A 43 -41.90 52.69 -0.56
CA SER A 43 -43.03 52.45 -1.46
C SER A 43 -42.71 52.67 -2.95
N GLU A 44 -41.60 53.33 -3.27
CA GLU A 44 -41.15 53.58 -4.66
C GLU A 44 -39.77 52.98 -4.99
N ASN A 45 -39.18 52.19 -4.07
CA ASN A 45 -37.85 51.61 -4.27
C ASN A 45 -37.90 50.30 -5.09
N ALA A 46 -37.57 50.41 -6.38
CA ALA A 46 -37.51 49.28 -7.31
C ALA A 46 -36.47 48.21 -6.91
N GLU A 47 -35.34 48.60 -6.30
CA GLU A 47 -34.32 47.67 -5.82
C GLU A 47 -34.83 46.84 -4.63
N TYR A 48 -35.60 47.46 -3.74
CA TYR A 48 -36.24 46.77 -2.62
C TYR A 48 -37.28 45.75 -3.09
N ALA A 49 -38.12 46.12 -4.07
CA ALA A 49 -39.10 45.21 -4.66
C ALA A 49 -38.43 44.01 -5.34
N SER A 50 -37.38 44.25 -6.13
CA SER A 50 -36.61 43.19 -6.80
C SER A 50 -35.93 42.24 -5.81
N ALA A 51 -35.31 42.78 -4.74
CA ALA A 51 -34.69 41.96 -3.70
C ALA A 51 -35.72 41.11 -2.93
N LYS A 52 -36.97 41.60 -2.78
CA LYS A 52 -38.08 40.85 -2.17
C LYS A 52 -38.64 39.74 -3.06
N GLU A 53 -38.70 39.97 -4.37
CA GLU A 53 -39.06 38.92 -5.33
C GLU A 53 -37.99 37.82 -5.36
N GLU A 54 -36.71 38.19 -5.40
CA GLU A 54 -35.59 37.24 -5.36
C GLU A 54 -35.57 36.44 -4.05
N GLN A 55 -35.83 37.09 -2.90
CA GLN A 55 -36.02 36.40 -1.63
C GLN A 55 -37.13 35.34 -1.73
N SER A 56 -38.29 35.70 -2.27
CA SER A 56 -39.44 34.78 -2.38
C SER A 56 -39.13 33.60 -3.29
N ARG A 57 -38.38 33.83 -4.39
CA ARG A 57 -37.93 32.78 -5.30
C ARG A 57 -36.99 31.78 -4.63
N ILE A 58 -35.98 32.28 -3.91
CA ILE A 58 -35.02 31.41 -3.21
C ILE A 58 -35.71 30.62 -2.09
N GLU A 59 -36.63 31.23 -1.34
CA GLU A 59 -37.37 30.53 -0.30
C GLU A 59 -38.25 29.40 -0.88
N SER A 60 -38.87 29.63 -2.05
CA SER A 60 -39.60 28.58 -2.78
C SER A 60 -38.66 27.45 -3.22
N GLU A 61 -37.50 27.78 -3.78
CA GLU A 61 -36.52 26.80 -4.27
C GLU A 61 -35.94 25.96 -3.11
N ILE A 62 -35.68 26.58 -1.96
CA ILE A 62 -35.28 25.88 -0.72
C ILE A 62 -36.38 24.90 -0.29
N ALA A 63 -37.65 25.34 -0.26
CA ALA A 63 -38.76 24.49 0.14
C ALA A 63 -38.96 23.29 -0.79
N ASP A 64 -38.80 23.50 -2.10
CA ASP A 64 -38.90 22.44 -3.12
C ASP A 64 -37.78 21.41 -2.98
N ILE A 65 -36.53 21.87 -2.80
CA ILE A 65 -35.37 20.99 -2.59
C ILE A 65 -35.53 20.21 -1.27
N GLU A 66 -35.96 20.85 -0.18
CA GLU A 66 -36.19 20.18 1.10
C GLU A 66 -37.30 19.13 1.03
N THR A 67 -38.38 19.41 0.29
CA THR A 67 -39.49 18.47 0.07
C THR A 67 -39.04 17.27 -0.75
N THR A 68 -38.24 17.52 -1.78
CA THR A 68 -37.64 16.49 -2.64
C THR A 68 -36.70 15.59 -1.84
N LEU A 69 -35.79 16.16 -1.05
CA LEU A 69 -34.85 15.42 -0.20
C LEU A 69 -35.55 14.58 0.89
N LYS A 70 -36.68 15.05 1.42
CA LYS A 70 -37.47 14.30 2.43
C LYS A 70 -38.24 13.12 1.87
N SER A 71 -38.67 13.21 0.61
CA SER A 71 -39.55 12.21 -0.03
C SER A 71 -38.81 11.26 -0.96
N ALA A 72 -37.55 11.54 -1.30
CA ALA A 72 -36.76 10.72 -2.19
C ALA A 72 -36.27 9.41 -1.55
N GLN A 73 -36.42 8.32 -2.29
CA GLN A 73 -35.72 7.06 -2.03
C GLN A 73 -34.36 7.10 -2.73
N VAL A 74 -33.29 6.95 -1.95
CA VAL A 74 -31.92 6.98 -2.47
C VAL A 74 -31.57 5.61 -3.04
N VAL A 75 -31.34 5.56 -4.35
CA VAL A 75 -30.89 4.33 -5.02
C VAL A 75 -29.37 4.36 -5.13
N SER A 76 -28.70 3.37 -4.53
CA SER A 76 -27.30 3.08 -4.80
C SER A 76 -27.21 2.11 -5.98
N ALA A 77 -26.37 2.42 -6.98
CA ALA A 77 -26.04 1.47 -8.03
C ALA A 77 -25.51 0.18 -7.37
N GLY A 78 -26.29 -0.91 -7.46
CA GLY A 78 -25.84 -2.23 -7.05
C GLY A 78 -24.70 -2.69 -7.96
N SER A 79 -23.78 -3.51 -7.45
CA SER A 79 -22.70 -4.13 -8.24
C SER A 79 -23.25 -5.24 -9.16
N SER A 80 -24.21 -4.91 -10.03
CA SER A 80 -24.80 -5.86 -10.96
C SER A 80 -24.40 -5.54 -12.39
N ASP A 81 -24.16 -6.56 -13.20
CA ASP A 81 -23.92 -6.47 -14.64
C ASP A 81 -25.15 -6.00 -15.46
N LYS A 82 -26.11 -5.35 -14.80
CA LYS A 82 -27.40 -4.90 -15.36
C LYS A 82 -27.55 -3.38 -15.24
N VAL A 83 -28.15 -2.77 -16.25
CA VAL A 83 -28.53 -1.35 -16.22
C VAL A 83 -29.57 -1.11 -15.13
N SER A 84 -29.31 -0.13 -14.26
CA SER A 84 -30.23 0.34 -13.23
C SER A 84 -30.11 1.86 -13.07
N VAL A 85 -30.95 2.47 -12.24
CA VAL A 85 -30.86 3.90 -11.93
C VAL A 85 -29.51 4.20 -11.25
N GLY A 86 -28.74 5.14 -11.80
CA GLY A 86 -27.37 5.44 -11.39
C GLY A 86 -26.29 4.68 -12.16
N VAL A 87 -26.61 4.05 -13.30
CA VAL A 87 -25.64 3.43 -14.21
C VAL A 87 -25.49 4.28 -15.47
N THR A 88 -24.25 4.44 -15.93
CA THR A 88 -23.93 5.03 -17.23
C THR A 88 -23.80 3.91 -18.27
N VAL A 89 -24.49 4.08 -19.40
CA VAL A 89 -24.52 3.14 -20.51
C VAL A 89 -23.99 3.79 -21.78
N THR A 90 -23.26 3.02 -22.58
CA THR A 90 -22.89 3.40 -23.96
C THR A 90 -23.73 2.59 -24.93
N LEU A 91 -24.43 3.27 -25.83
CA LEU A 91 -25.25 2.70 -26.89
C LEU A 91 -24.59 2.94 -28.24
N ASP A 92 -24.44 1.88 -29.03
CA ASP A 92 -24.03 1.99 -30.43
C ASP A 92 -25.25 1.81 -31.36
N CYS A 93 -25.40 2.70 -32.33
CA CYS A 93 -26.37 2.63 -33.42
C CYS A 93 -25.64 2.87 -34.74
N ASP A 94 -25.52 1.82 -35.56
CA ASP A 94 -24.88 1.87 -36.89
C ASP A 94 -23.48 2.55 -36.89
N GLY A 95 -22.67 2.31 -35.85
CA GLY A 95 -21.31 2.83 -35.71
C GLY A 95 -21.20 4.22 -35.07
N ASN A 96 -22.31 4.77 -34.55
CA ASN A 96 -22.31 6.01 -33.78
C ASN A 96 -22.62 5.75 -32.31
N GLU A 97 -21.63 5.98 -31.46
CA GLU A 97 -21.75 5.81 -30.01
C GLU A 97 -22.44 7.01 -29.33
N LYS A 98 -23.37 6.72 -28.44
CA LYS A 98 -24.01 7.70 -27.55
C LYS A 98 -23.96 7.21 -26.11
N VAL A 99 -23.58 8.11 -25.22
CA VAL A 99 -23.48 7.83 -23.78
C VAL A 99 -24.68 8.43 -23.06
N TYR A 100 -25.38 7.61 -22.28
CA TYR A 100 -26.52 8.04 -21.49
C TYR A 100 -26.37 7.58 -20.04
N ARG A 101 -26.85 8.38 -19.10
CA ARG A 101 -26.96 8.03 -17.68
C ARG A 101 -28.43 7.85 -17.34
N ILE A 102 -28.78 6.71 -16.74
CA ILE A 102 -30.14 6.46 -16.29
C ILE A 102 -30.34 7.07 -14.90
N VAL A 103 -31.23 8.04 -14.77
CA VAL A 103 -31.48 8.78 -13.53
C VAL A 103 -32.98 8.83 -13.19
N GLY A 104 -33.35 9.25 -11.99
CA GLY A 104 -34.75 9.55 -11.68
C GLY A 104 -35.28 10.72 -12.50
N SER A 105 -36.60 10.83 -12.69
CA SER A 105 -37.22 11.91 -13.47
C SER A 105 -36.86 13.33 -13.03
N ASN A 106 -36.51 13.54 -11.75
CA ASN A 106 -36.12 14.85 -11.23
C ASN A 106 -34.67 15.25 -11.57
N GLU A 107 -33.84 14.28 -11.95
CA GLU A 107 -32.44 14.47 -12.31
C GLU A 107 -32.24 14.49 -13.83
N ALA A 108 -33.31 14.30 -14.60
CA ALA A 108 -33.26 14.14 -16.05
C ALA A 108 -32.91 15.45 -16.74
N ASP A 109 -31.84 15.42 -17.53
CA ASP A 109 -31.35 16.49 -18.37
C ASP A 109 -30.80 15.85 -19.66
N PRO A 110 -31.65 15.66 -20.70
CA PRO A 110 -31.26 14.98 -21.92
C PRO A 110 -30.10 15.65 -22.66
N LEU A 111 -29.90 16.96 -22.49
CA LEU A 111 -28.80 17.71 -23.10
C LEU A 111 -27.44 17.34 -22.49
N LYS A 112 -27.44 16.94 -21.21
CA LYS A 112 -26.26 16.43 -20.48
C LYS A 112 -26.19 14.91 -20.46
N GLY A 113 -26.95 14.24 -21.33
CA GLY A 113 -27.00 12.77 -21.38
C GLY A 113 -27.67 12.11 -20.17
N LYS A 114 -28.32 12.87 -19.27
CA LYS A 114 -29.10 12.33 -18.14
C LYS A 114 -30.51 12.00 -18.59
N ILE A 115 -30.83 10.71 -18.72
CA ILE A 115 -32.11 10.22 -19.23
C ILE A 115 -32.94 9.65 -18.08
N SER A 116 -34.18 10.14 -17.95
CA SER A 116 -35.12 9.62 -16.95
C SER A 116 -35.35 8.12 -17.15
N ASN A 117 -35.36 7.38 -16.04
CA ASN A 117 -35.78 5.98 -15.94
C ASN A 117 -37.23 5.75 -16.41
N GLU A 118 -38.06 6.80 -16.44
CA GLU A 118 -39.43 6.77 -16.94
C GLU A 118 -39.54 7.12 -18.43
N SER A 119 -38.47 7.61 -19.07
CA SER A 119 -38.48 7.91 -20.50
C SER A 119 -38.52 6.63 -21.34
N PRO A 120 -38.96 6.67 -22.62
CA PRO A 120 -38.96 5.50 -23.50
C PRO A 120 -37.58 4.84 -23.64
N VAL A 121 -36.52 5.67 -23.66
CA VAL A 121 -35.13 5.22 -23.68
C VAL A 121 -34.76 4.56 -22.36
N GLY A 122 -35.06 5.20 -21.23
CA GLY A 122 -34.77 4.66 -19.90
C GLY A 122 -35.46 3.32 -19.63
N GLN A 123 -36.76 3.22 -19.94
CA GLN A 123 -37.54 1.99 -19.75
C GLN A 123 -37.03 0.83 -20.61
N ALA A 124 -36.59 1.09 -21.85
CA ALA A 124 -36.04 0.07 -22.73
C ALA A 124 -34.69 -0.49 -22.25
N LEU A 125 -33.93 0.33 -21.50
CA LEU A 125 -32.58 0.01 -21.03
C LEU A 125 -32.55 -0.67 -19.66
N LEU A 126 -33.51 -0.37 -18.77
CA LEU A 126 -33.53 -0.94 -17.43
C LEU A 126 -33.50 -2.48 -17.43
N GLY A 127 -32.59 -3.05 -16.66
CA GLY A 127 -32.42 -4.50 -16.50
C GLY A 127 -31.59 -5.20 -17.57
N LYS A 128 -31.14 -4.48 -18.61
CA LYS A 128 -30.32 -5.02 -19.73
C LYS A 128 -28.86 -5.19 -19.35
N MET A 129 -28.14 -6.06 -20.07
CA MET A 129 -26.73 -6.38 -19.85
C MET A 129 -25.87 -5.95 -21.04
N LYS A 130 -24.54 -5.87 -20.84
CA LYS A 130 -23.60 -5.60 -21.92
C LYS A 130 -23.75 -6.64 -23.03
N GLY A 131 -23.84 -6.17 -24.28
CA GLY A 131 -24.07 -6.99 -25.47
C GLY A 131 -25.55 -7.10 -25.87
N ASP A 132 -26.49 -6.70 -25.02
CA ASP A 132 -27.92 -6.74 -25.37
C ASP A 132 -28.26 -5.72 -26.45
N THR A 133 -29.07 -6.14 -27.42
CA THR A 133 -29.72 -5.24 -28.37
C THR A 133 -31.05 -4.76 -27.80
N VAL A 134 -31.27 -3.45 -27.77
CA VAL A 134 -32.51 -2.82 -27.29
C VAL A 134 -33.18 -2.04 -28.41
N SER A 135 -34.50 -2.23 -28.55
CA SER A 135 -35.33 -1.46 -29.48
C SER A 135 -35.99 -0.31 -28.73
N ILE A 136 -35.79 0.92 -29.21
CA ILE A 136 -36.35 2.12 -28.57
C ILE A 136 -37.33 2.80 -29.54
N PRO A 137 -38.58 3.08 -29.09
CA PRO A 137 -39.54 3.81 -29.90
C PRO A 137 -39.20 5.31 -29.95
N VAL A 138 -39.11 5.89 -31.16
CA VAL A 138 -38.87 7.33 -31.36
C VAL A 138 -40.17 8.14 -31.48
N PRO A 139 -40.23 9.37 -30.94
CA PRO A 139 -41.38 10.26 -31.10
C PRO A 139 -41.47 10.72 -32.56
N GLY A 140 -42.37 10.12 -33.32
CA GLY A 140 -42.49 10.36 -34.76
C GLY A 140 -43.11 9.19 -35.55
N GLY A 141 -43.28 8.03 -34.92
CA GLY A 141 -44.16 6.97 -35.40
C GLY A 141 -43.82 6.44 -36.80
N LYS A 142 -42.77 5.59 -36.89
CA LYS A 142 -42.61 4.46 -37.84
C LYS A 142 -41.19 3.86 -37.92
N LYS A 143 -40.30 4.07 -36.96
CA LYS A 143 -39.04 3.33 -36.86
C LYS A 143 -38.71 2.96 -35.43
N GLU A 144 -38.29 1.71 -35.25
CA GLU A 144 -37.60 1.22 -34.07
C GLU A 144 -36.09 1.39 -34.31
N CYS A 145 -35.38 2.02 -33.39
CA CYS A 145 -33.92 2.08 -33.44
C CYS A 145 -33.35 0.97 -32.56
N CYS A 146 -32.57 0.05 -33.15
CA CYS A 146 -31.83 -0.97 -32.42
C CYS A 146 -30.50 -0.39 -31.95
N PHE A 147 -30.25 -0.44 -30.65
CA PHE A 147 -28.98 -0.08 -30.05
C PHE A 147 -28.33 -1.30 -29.43
N THR A 148 -27.01 -1.41 -29.51
CA THR A 148 -26.26 -2.44 -28.75
C THR A 148 -25.63 -1.80 -27.52
N LEU A 149 -25.84 -2.39 -26.35
CA LEU A 149 -25.23 -1.92 -25.10
C LEU A 149 -23.74 -2.30 -25.07
N PHE A 150 -22.85 -1.33 -25.29
CA PHE A 150 -21.42 -1.58 -25.44
C PHE A 150 -20.66 -1.62 -24.11
N ALA A 151 -21.07 -0.81 -23.14
CA ALA A 151 -20.41 -0.71 -21.84
C ALA A 151 -21.37 -0.31 -20.72
N LEU A 152 -21.04 -0.76 -19.51
CA LEU A 152 -21.66 -0.39 -18.24
C LEU A 152 -20.56 0.20 -17.36
N ARG A 153 -20.73 1.43 -16.87
CA ARG A 153 -19.82 2.03 -15.87
C ARG A 153 -20.61 2.55 -14.68
N LEU A 154 -20.08 2.32 -13.47
CA LEU A 154 -20.59 2.95 -12.26
C LEU A 154 -20.35 4.46 -12.35
N THR A 155 -21.39 5.24 -12.13
CA THR A 155 -21.36 6.70 -12.28
C THR A 155 -20.28 7.36 -11.41
N LEU A 156 -20.06 6.88 -10.19
CA LEU A 156 -19.04 7.46 -9.30
C LEU A 156 -17.63 7.38 -9.92
N THR A 157 -17.31 6.31 -10.64
CA THR A 157 -16.01 6.15 -11.30
C THR A 157 -15.92 7.04 -12.53
N PHE A 158 -16.98 7.10 -13.35
CA PHE A 158 -17.00 7.92 -14.56
C PHE A 158 -16.92 9.44 -14.26
N MET A 159 -17.68 9.92 -13.27
CA MET A 159 -17.65 11.35 -12.91
C MET A 159 -16.38 11.74 -12.15
N ALA A 160 -15.77 10.82 -11.40
CA ALA A 160 -14.44 11.04 -10.84
C ALA A 160 -13.37 11.15 -11.93
N GLU A 161 -13.47 10.35 -13.00
CA GLU A 161 -12.58 10.42 -14.17
C GLU A 161 -12.77 11.74 -14.94
N GLU A 162 -14.01 12.15 -15.24
CA GLU A 162 -14.29 13.41 -15.94
C GLU A 162 -13.81 14.63 -15.12
N ARG A 163 -14.17 14.68 -13.83
CA ARG A 163 -13.71 15.74 -12.92
C ARG A 163 -12.19 15.79 -12.81
N LEU A 164 -11.53 14.63 -12.79
CA LEU A 164 -10.07 14.54 -12.78
C LEU A 164 -9.49 15.11 -14.08
N GLU A 165 -10.04 14.77 -15.24
CA GLU A 165 -9.59 15.31 -16.52
C GLU A 165 -9.83 16.83 -16.63
N GLU A 166 -10.95 17.35 -16.12
CA GLU A 166 -11.19 18.80 -16.03
C GLU A 166 -10.12 19.50 -15.18
N ILE A 167 -9.81 18.96 -14.00
CA ILE A 167 -8.76 19.52 -13.12
C ILE A 167 -7.39 19.44 -13.81
N ARG A 168 -7.09 18.33 -14.49
CA ARG A 168 -5.84 18.17 -15.25
C ARG A 168 -5.75 19.19 -16.37
N ALA A 169 -6.82 19.38 -17.15
CA ALA A 169 -6.87 20.37 -18.24
C ALA A 169 -6.62 21.78 -17.69
N ALA A 170 -7.25 22.15 -16.58
CA ALA A 170 -7.01 23.43 -15.91
C ALA A 170 -5.54 23.60 -15.47
N ARG A 171 -4.93 22.57 -14.87
CA ARG A 171 -3.52 22.58 -14.45
C ARG A 171 -2.54 22.62 -15.62
N ILE A 172 -2.87 21.99 -16.75
CA ILE A 172 -2.11 22.08 -18.01
C ILE A 172 -2.17 23.52 -18.54
N GLN A 173 -3.33 24.16 -18.50
CA GLN A 173 -3.46 25.55 -18.93
C GLN A 173 -2.69 26.51 -18.01
N LYS A 174 -2.69 26.27 -16.69
CA LYS A 174 -1.83 27.00 -15.74
C LYS A 174 -0.33 26.82 -16.06
N ARG A 175 0.10 25.59 -16.37
CA ARG A 175 1.48 25.31 -16.83
C ARG A 175 1.82 26.10 -18.09
N LYS A 176 0.92 26.11 -19.09
CA LYS A 176 1.13 26.84 -20.35
C LYS A 176 1.35 28.33 -20.08
N ALA A 177 0.50 28.92 -19.23
CA ALA A 177 0.62 30.33 -18.87
C ALA A 177 1.92 30.67 -18.11
N LEU A 178 2.46 29.75 -17.29
CA LEU A 178 3.79 29.94 -16.68
C LEU A 178 4.88 30.06 -17.74
N LEU A 179 4.87 29.17 -18.74
CA LEU A 179 5.85 29.18 -19.83
C LEU A 179 5.72 30.42 -20.71
N GLU A 180 4.49 30.86 -21.01
CA GLU A 180 4.24 32.09 -21.78
C GLU A 180 4.73 33.34 -21.03
N ALA A 181 4.73 33.32 -19.71
CA ALA A 181 5.31 34.37 -18.87
C ALA A 181 6.84 34.28 -18.71
N GLY A 182 7.51 33.35 -19.42
CA GLY A 182 8.96 33.15 -19.33
C GLY A 182 9.43 32.43 -18.05
N ILE A 183 8.50 31.84 -17.29
CA ILE A 183 8.80 31.16 -16.02
C ILE A 183 8.85 29.66 -16.27
N SER A 184 10.00 29.04 -15.99
CA SER A 184 10.12 27.59 -16.07
C SER A 184 9.24 26.92 -15.02
N ALA A 185 8.34 26.05 -15.47
CA ALA A 185 7.54 25.21 -14.58
C ALA A 185 8.31 23.98 -14.05
N TYR A 186 9.50 23.72 -14.61
CA TYR A 186 10.38 22.57 -14.33
C TYR A 186 11.86 22.98 -14.51
N PRO A 187 12.41 23.88 -13.67
CA PRO A 187 13.82 24.25 -13.70
C PRO A 187 14.74 23.04 -13.49
N SER A 188 15.96 23.13 -14.02
CA SER A 188 17.00 22.10 -13.87
C SER A 188 17.69 22.13 -12.50
N GLU A 189 17.62 23.26 -11.79
CA GLU A 189 18.26 23.45 -10.49
C GLU A 189 17.28 24.02 -9.47
N ALA A 190 17.40 23.54 -8.24
CA ALA A 190 16.80 24.11 -7.04
C ALA A 190 17.74 23.80 -5.87
N ARG A 191 17.95 24.75 -4.94
CA ARG A 191 18.84 24.58 -3.80
C ARG A 191 18.14 24.97 -2.51
N ARG A 192 18.30 24.16 -1.47
CA ARG A 192 17.84 24.47 -0.11
C ARG A 192 19.02 24.61 0.83
N THR A 193 18.81 25.36 1.91
CA THR A 193 19.78 25.52 2.99
C THR A 193 19.63 24.42 4.05
N HIS A 194 18.40 24.04 4.36
CA HIS A 194 18.05 23.09 5.44
C HIS A 194 16.89 22.21 5.01
N ALA A 195 16.74 21.06 5.66
CA ALA A 195 15.49 20.31 5.65
C ALA A 195 14.41 21.05 6.48
N LEU A 196 13.13 20.80 6.21
CA LEU A 196 12.06 21.55 6.89
C LEU A 196 12.05 21.31 8.39
N GLN A 197 12.26 20.07 8.84
CA GLN A 197 12.25 19.74 10.26
C GLN A 197 13.44 20.34 11.02
N GLU A 198 14.61 20.46 10.39
CA GLU A 198 15.78 21.12 10.98
C GLU A 198 15.49 22.59 11.30
N ILE A 199 14.74 23.28 10.42
CA ILE A 199 14.30 24.65 10.66
C ILE A 199 13.30 24.71 11.81
N VAL A 200 12.38 23.76 11.88
CA VAL A 200 11.38 23.70 12.95
C VAL A 200 12.05 23.46 14.30
N ASP A 201 12.99 22.52 14.37
CA ASP A 201 13.70 22.15 15.61
C ASP A 201 14.67 23.25 16.05
N GLY A 202 15.40 23.85 15.10
CA GLY A 202 16.37 24.92 15.34
C GLY A 202 15.82 26.35 15.27
N PHE A 203 14.50 26.52 15.25
CA PHE A 203 13.84 27.77 14.84
C PHE A 203 14.35 29.03 15.57
N GLU A 204 14.46 28.99 16.90
CA GLU A 204 14.84 30.15 17.71
C GLU A 204 16.27 30.61 17.42
N ASN A 205 17.20 29.65 17.28
CA ASN A 205 18.60 29.93 16.98
C ASN A 205 18.75 30.50 15.57
N LEU A 206 18.14 29.84 14.58
CA LEU A 206 18.17 30.27 13.18
C LEU A 206 17.50 31.64 12.98
N GLN A 207 16.45 31.93 13.75
CA GLN A 207 15.80 33.24 13.73
C GLN A 207 16.71 34.33 14.32
N HIS A 208 17.42 34.04 15.42
CA HIS A 208 18.34 34.98 16.04
C HIS A 208 19.56 35.29 15.14
N GLU A 209 20.06 34.31 14.39
CA GLU A 209 21.12 34.51 13.39
C GLU A 209 20.69 35.47 12.27
N GLY A 210 19.39 35.51 11.95
CA GLY A 210 18.80 36.46 10.99
C GLY A 210 19.19 36.21 9.52
N ALA A 211 19.88 35.12 9.22
CA ALA A 211 20.23 34.75 7.86
C ALA A 211 18.98 34.35 7.05
N ALA A 212 18.95 34.71 5.76
CA ALA A 212 17.90 34.25 4.86
C ALA A 212 18.05 32.74 4.62
N LEU A 213 16.95 32.00 4.80
CA LEU A 213 16.89 30.56 4.58
C LEU A 213 16.14 30.26 3.30
N THR A 214 16.68 29.31 2.52
CA THR A 214 15.99 28.74 1.36
C THR A 214 15.45 27.37 1.69
N VAL A 215 14.17 27.15 1.41
CA VAL A 215 13.44 25.90 1.63
C VAL A 215 12.87 25.36 0.32
N ILE A 216 12.79 24.03 0.23
CA ILE A 216 12.16 23.32 -0.88
C ILE A 216 11.15 22.34 -0.32
N GLY A 217 9.98 22.28 -0.93
CA GLY A 217 8.95 21.31 -0.53
C GLY A 217 7.77 21.26 -1.47
N ARG A 218 6.95 20.22 -1.29
CA ARG A 218 5.65 20.08 -1.95
C ARG A 218 4.62 20.93 -1.22
N VAL A 219 3.87 21.74 -1.95
CA VAL A 219 2.72 22.49 -1.46
C VAL A 219 1.62 21.52 -1.07
N LEU A 220 1.30 21.46 0.21
CA LEU A 220 0.22 20.64 0.78
C LEU A 220 -1.09 21.40 0.81
N SER A 221 -1.05 22.70 1.14
CA SER A 221 -2.22 23.56 1.17
C SER A 221 -1.87 25.00 0.76
N VAL A 222 -2.86 25.71 0.22
CA VAL A 222 -2.77 27.13 -0.13
C VAL A 222 -3.99 27.85 0.42
N ARG A 223 -3.77 28.95 1.14
CA ARG A 223 -4.81 29.81 1.70
C ARG A 223 -4.49 31.26 1.36
N ALA A 224 -5.26 31.88 0.46
CA ALA A 224 -5.01 33.25 0.02
C ALA A 224 -6.24 34.14 0.27
N HIS A 225 -6.05 35.26 0.98
CA HIS A 225 -7.09 36.25 1.24
C HIS A 225 -6.52 37.67 1.16
N GLY A 226 -7.08 38.48 0.25
CA GLY A 226 -6.63 39.86 0.03
C GLY A 226 -5.16 39.92 -0.41
N GLY A 227 -4.35 40.70 0.33
CA GLY A 227 -2.92 40.89 0.08
C GLY A 227 -2.00 39.89 0.77
N LEU A 228 -2.51 38.82 1.39
CA LEU A 228 -1.73 37.84 2.14
C LEU A 228 -2.04 36.40 1.70
N ALA A 229 -1.01 35.58 1.58
CA ALA A 229 -1.12 34.16 1.27
C ALA A 229 -0.30 33.32 2.26
N PHE A 230 -0.87 32.19 2.68
CA PHE A 230 -0.24 31.18 3.53
C PHE A 230 -0.19 29.86 2.78
N LEU A 231 0.96 29.19 2.84
CA LEU A 231 1.15 27.86 2.26
C LEU A 231 1.69 26.95 3.33
N ASP A 232 1.23 25.70 3.34
CA ASP A 232 1.92 24.65 4.09
C ASP A 232 2.71 23.81 3.08
N ILE A 233 4.02 23.70 3.26
CA ILE A 233 4.87 22.83 2.46
C ILE A 233 5.36 21.63 3.27
N GLY A 234 5.64 20.52 2.59
CA GLY A 234 6.22 19.32 3.19
C GLY A 234 7.38 18.77 2.37
N ASP A 235 8.33 18.17 3.07
CA ASP A 235 9.42 17.36 2.50
C ASP A 235 9.49 16.00 3.22
N ALA A 236 10.57 15.24 3.01
CA ALA A 236 10.75 13.95 3.67
C ALA A 236 10.97 14.06 5.19
N SER A 237 11.37 15.23 5.70
CA SER A 237 11.68 15.47 7.11
C SER A 237 10.47 15.96 7.91
N GLY A 238 9.59 16.78 7.30
CA GLY A 238 8.49 17.39 8.04
C GLY A 238 7.71 18.41 7.22
N LYS A 239 7.12 19.39 7.92
CA LYS A 239 6.28 20.45 7.34
C LYS A 239 6.70 21.82 7.85
N LEU A 240 6.52 22.86 7.03
CA LEU A 240 6.76 24.25 7.40
C LEU A 240 5.70 25.16 6.77
N GLN A 241 5.22 26.12 7.54
CA GLN A 241 4.33 27.17 7.03
C GLN A 241 5.17 28.27 6.35
N LEU A 242 4.70 28.74 5.20
CA LEU A 242 5.21 29.93 4.52
C LEU A 242 4.14 31.02 4.53
N GLN A 243 4.58 32.27 4.60
CA GLN A 243 3.72 33.43 4.35
C GLN A 243 4.31 34.29 3.24
N LEU A 244 3.43 34.86 2.41
CA LEU A 244 3.76 35.83 1.39
C LEU A 244 2.81 37.00 1.50
N SER A 245 3.34 38.22 1.58
CA SER A 245 2.56 39.46 1.49
C SER A 245 2.79 40.10 0.12
N LYS A 246 1.74 40.72 -0.43
CA LYS A 246 1.83 41.56 -1.63
C LYS A 246 2.85 42.69 -1.47
N ASP A 247 3.14 43.10 -0.23
CA ASP A 247 4.12 44.14 0.09
C ASP A 247 5.57 43.62 0.08
N THR A 248 5.77 42.30 0.17
CA THR A 248 7.09 41.69 0.37
C THR A 248 7.63 40.92 -0.84
N VAL A 249 6.76 40.60 -1.81
CA VAL A 249 7.15 39.94 -3.07
C VAL A 249 6.75 40.81 -4.27
N PRO A 250 7.43 40.68 -5.43
CA PRO A 250 7.03 41.39 -6.64
C PRO A 250 5.55 41.16 -7.00
N PRO A 251 4.82 42.18 -7.51
CA PRO A 251 3.38 42.04 -7.84
C PRO A 251 3.08 40.85 -8.76
N GLU A 252 3.97 40.59 -9.71
CA GLU A 252 3.89 39.47 -10.67
C GLU A 252 3.97 38.11 -9.97
N VAL A 253 4.81 37.99 -8.93
CA VAL A 253 4.93 36.77 -8.12
C VAL A 253 3.66 36.54 -7.31
N PHE A 254 3.09 37.59 -6.73
CA PHE A 254 1.85 37.47 -5.96
C PHE A 254 0.65 37.10 -6.86
N GLN A 255 0.57 37.68 -8.05
CA GLN A 255 -0.45 37.33 -9.04
C GLN A 255 -0.29 35.90 -9.56
N LEU A 256 0.95 35.47 -9.82
CA LEU A 256 1.27 34.09 -10.18
C LEU A 256 0.83 33.12 -9.09
N LEU A 257 1.12 33.44 -7.82
CA LEU A 257 0.75 32.60 -6.68
C LEU A 257 -0.78 32.41 -6.59
N GLN A 258 -1.55 33.47 -6.78
CA GLN A 258 -3.01 33.41 -6.73
C GLN A 258 -3.63 32.64 -7.91
N GLN A 259 -3.05 32.75 -9.11
CA GLN A 259 -3.68 32.24 -10.33
C GLN A 259 -3.14 30.89 -10.80
N ARG A 260 -1.90 30.55 -10.44
CA ARG A 260 -1.13 29.47 -11.08
C ARG A 260 -0.62 28.41 -10.11
N LEU A 261 -0.53 28.70 -8.81
CA LEU A 261 -0.10 27.72 -7.82
C LEU A 261 -1.25 26.79 -7.42
N ASP A 262 -0.94 25.51 -7.25
CA ASP A 262 -1.88 24.51 -6.76
C ASP A 262 -1.24 23.63 -5.68
N ALA A 263 -2.07 23.05 -4.82
CA ALA A 263 -1.64 21.91 -3.99
C ALA A 263 -1.10 20.77 -4.88
N GLY A 264 0.02 20.20 -4.45
CA GLY A 264 0.80 19.20 -5.17
C GLY A 264 2.03 19.76 -5.89
N ASP A 265 2.06 21.06 -6.20
CA ASP A 265 3.22 21.70 -6.82
C ASP A 265 4.43 21.64 -5.88
N PHE A 266 5.64 21.60 -6.44
CA PHE A 266 6.86 21.84 -5.66
C PHE A 266 7.34 23.25 -5.86
N ILE A 267 7.87 23.84 -4.79
CA ILE A 267 8.40 25.19 -4.79
C ILE A 267 9.79 25.26 -4.15
N GLU A 268 10.50 26.33 -4.48
CA GLU A 268 11.64 26.86 -3.75
C GLU A 268 11.25 28.24 -3.21
N ALA A 269 11.49 28.50 -1.93
CA ALA A 269 11.18 29.78 -1.30
C ALA A 269 12.34 30.22 -0.41
N SER A 270 12.71 31.50 -0.49
CA SER A 270 13.73 32.09 0.38
C SER A 270 13.17 33.25 1.19
N GLY A 271 13.54 33.34 2.46
CA GLY A 271 12.97 34.32 3.38
C GLY A 271 13.60 34.33 4.77
N GLY A 272 13.04 35.15 5.66
CA GLY A 272 13.41 35.20 7.07
C GLY A 272 12.41 34.44 7.94
N LEU A 273 12.84 33.96 9.12
CA LEU A 273 11.95 33.27 10.05
C LEU A 273 11.13 34.25 10.90
N THR A 274 9.86 33.93 11.09
CA THR A 274 8.93 34.73 11.88
C THR A 274 7.88 33.88 12.60
N LEU A 275 7.34 34.41 13.69
CA LEU A 275 6.16 33.84 14.34
C LEU A 275 4.94 34.64 13.90
N THR A 276 3.92 33.94 13.43
CA THR A 276 2.62 34.57 13.21
C THR A 276 2.02 35.05 14.54
N LYS A 277 0.98 35.89 14.48
CA LYS A 277 0.23 36.31 15.69
C LYS A 277 -0.32 35.14 16.53
N ARG A 278 -0.45 33.95 15.93
CA ARG A 278 -0.91 32.72 16.59
C ARG A 278 0.24 31.83 17.08
N GLY A 279 1.49 32.30 17.01
CA GLY A 279 2.67 31.54 17.44
C GLY A 279 3.11 30.43 16.48
N VAL A 280 2.62 30.42 15.24
CA VAL A 280 3.05 29.41 14.26
C VAL A 280 4.41 29.80 13.66
N LYS A 281 5.38 28.89 13.73
CA LYS A 281 6.70 28.99 13.08
C LYS A 281 6.53 29.10 11.57
N THR A 282 7.04 30.17 10.97
CA THR A 282 6.77 30.51 9.56
C THR A 282 7.99 31.10 8.88
N LEU A 283 8.18 30.81 7.59
CA LEU A 283 9.11 31.55 6.73
C LEU A 283 8.37 32.71 6.05
N ASP A 284 8.82 33.94 6.29
CA ASP A 284 8.39 35.14 5.57
C ASP A 284 9.11 35.25 4.24
N VAL A 285 8.43 34.86 3.17
CA VAL A 285 9.05 34.66 1.85
C VAL A 285 9.30 36.01 1.16
N LYS A 286 10.50 36.14 0.60
CA LYS A 286 10.92 37.25 -0.27
C LYS A 286 11.15 36.80 -1.71
N VAL A 287 11.62 35.57 -1.91
CA VAL A 287 11.88 34.96 -3.22
C VAL A 287 11.09 33.68 -3.34
N PHE A 288 10.42 33.47 -4.47
CA PHE A 288 9.55 32.33 -4.70
C PHE A 288 9.67 31.81 -6.13
N HIS A 289 9.90 30.51 -6.27
CA HIS A 289 9.99 29.83 -7.56
C HIS A 289 9.16 28.54 -7.53
N ILE A 290 8.40 28.29 -8.60
CA ILE A 290 7.82 26.96 -8.85
C ILE A 290 8.93 26.09 -9.43
N ILE A 291 9.15 24.91 -8.84
CA ILE A 291 10.18 23.97 -9.29
C ILE A 291 9.60 22.73 -9.98
N SER A 292 8.32 22.40 -9.72
CA SER A 292 7.61 21.38 -10.49
C SER A 292 6.12 21.58 -10.40
N LYS A 293 5.47 21.85 -11.55
CA LYS A 293 4.01 21.93 -11.63
C LYS A 293 3.38 20.53 -11.59
N SER A 294 2.50 20.30 -10.62
CA SER A 294 1.68 19.10 -10.52
C SER A 294 0.46 19.19 -11.43
N ILE A 295 0.41 18.30 -12.43
CA ILE A 295 -0.71 18.21 -13.38
C ILE A 295 -1.89 17.43 -12.80
N ARG A 296 -1.63 16.39 -12.02
CA ARG A 296 -2.67 15.70 -11.25
C ARG A 296 -2.86 16.39 -9.89
N PRO A 297 -4.10 16.53 -9.40
CA PRO A 297 -4.32 16.96 -8.03
C PRO A 297 -3.88 15.88 -7.04
N LEU A 298 -3.45 16.32 -5.86
CA LEU A 298 -3.39 15.41 -4.71
C LEU A 298 -4.84 15.05 -4.32
N PRO A 299 -5.14 13.79 -3.95
CA PRO A 299 -6.45 13.41 -3.45
C PRO A 299 -6.88 14.24 -2.21
N ASP A 300 -8.10 14.79 -2.24
CA ASP A 300 -8.66 15.52 -1.10
C ASP A 300 -8.98 14.59 0.07
N SER A 301 -8.92 15.08 1.32
CA SER A 301 -9.13 14.27 2.53
C SER A 301 -10.52 13.59 2.62
N TRP A 302 -11.54 14.12 1.94
CA TRP A 302 -12.89 13.53 1.88
C TRP A 302 -12.99 12.34 0.92
N TYR A 303 -12.28 12.40 -0.21
CA TYR A 303 -12.16 11.35 -1.23
C TYR A 303 -10.81 10.60 -1.15
N GLY A 304 -10.08 10.78 -0.05
CA GLY A 304 -8.68 10.40 0.06
C GLY A 304 -8.43 8.93 -0.25
N LEU A 305 -7.16 8.59 -0.45
CA LEU A 305 -6.62 7.23 -0.60
C LEU A 305 -6.93 6.36 0.64
N LYS A 306 -8.20 6.05 0.87
CA LYS A 306 -8.68 5.16 1.94
C LYS A 306 -8.64 3.71 1.47
N ASP A 307 -8.82 3.49 0.18
CA ASP A 307 -8.72 2.17 -0.41
C ASP A 307 -7.26 1.69 -0.40
N HIS A 308 -7.03 0.55 0.25
CA HIS A 308 -5.69 -0.04 0.40
C HIS A 308 -5.07 -0.38 -0.95
N GLU A 309 -5.86 -0.84 -1.92
CA GLU A 309 -5.34 -1.20 -3.24
C GLU A 309 -4.82 0.02 -3.99
N THR A 310 -5.58 1.12 -3.98
CA THR A 310 -5.17 2.40 -4.58
C THR A 310 -3.91 2.95 -3.91
N ARG A 311 -3.77 2.82 -2.57
CA ARG A 311 -2.54 3.20 -1.84
C ARG A 311 -1.32 2.43 -2.30
N TYR A 312 -1.46 1.12 -2.50
CA TYR A 312 -0.37 0.29 -2.99
C TYR A 312 -0.01 0.58 -4.44
N ARG A 313 -1.00 0.89 -5.30
CA ARG A 313 -0.77 1.25 -6.71
C ARG A 313 -0.12 2.61 -6.87
N GLN A 314 -0.54 3.58 -6.07
CA GLN A 314 -0.07 4.97 -6.11
C GLN A 314 0.75 5.28 -4.87
N ARG A 315 1.78 4.46 -4.62
CA ARG A 315 2.61 4.57 -3.41
C ARG A 315 3.24 5.95 -3.28
N GLU A 316 3.60 6.59 -4.40
CA GLU A 316 4.14 7.94 -4.44
C GLU A 316 3.16 9.00 -3.87
N VAL A 317 1.85 8.77 -4.00
CA VAL A 317 0.82 9.66 -3.46
C VAL A 317 0.55 9.33 -1.99
N ASP A 318 0.51 8.04 -1.64
CA ASP A 318 0.39 7.58 -0.24
C ASP A 318 1.56 8.12 0.60
N LEU A 319 2.79 7.98 0.10
CA LEU A 319 3.99 8.59 0.69
C LEU A 319 3.92 10.12 0.72
N ALA A 320 3.21 10.80 -0.19
CA ALA A 320 3.10 12.25 -0.16
C ALA A 320 2.13 12.76 0.92
N LEU A 321 1.13 11.95 1.30
CA LEU A 321 0.04 12.36 2.17
C LEU A 321 0.10 11.76 3.58
N ASP A 322 0.59 10.53 3.73
CA ASP A 322 0.62 9.80 4.99
C ASP A 322 2.04 9.71 5.57
N GLU A 323 2.28 10.48 6.62
CA GLU A 323 3.54 10.47 7.36
C GLU A 323 3.83 9.12 8.03
N LYS A 324 2.79 8.39 8.45
CA LYS A 324 2.96 7.08 9.10
C LYS A 324 3.59 6.09 8.12
N VAL A 325 3.18 6.13 6.85
CA VAL A 325 3.76 5.28 5.80
C VAL A 325 5.24 5.60 5.59
N ARG A 326 5.64 6.88 5.61
CA ARG A 326 7.07 7.24 5.53
C ARG A 326 7.86 6.66 6.69
N ILE A 327 7.32 6.76 7.91
CA ILE A 327 7.96 6.24 9.12
C ILE A 327 8.17 4.73 9.02
N VAL A 328 7.22 3.97 8.47
CA VAL A 328 7.38 2.52 8.22
C VAL A 328 8.64 2.24 7.38
N PHE A 329 8.82 2.94 6.26
CA PHE A 329 9.96 2.71 5.36
C PHE A 329 11.29 3.26 5.90
N LEU A 330 11.26 4.35 6.67
CA LEU A 330 12.41 4.81 7.46
C LEU A 330 12.85 3.75 8.46
N LYS A 331 11.90 3.19 9.24
CA LYS A 331 12.17 2.10 10.16
C LYS A 331 12.69 0.85 9.46
N ARG A 332 12.15 0.48 8.30
CA ARG A 332 12.70 -0.63 7.49
C ARG A 332 14.18 -0.41 7.15
N SER A 333 14.56 0.81 6.77
CA SER A 333 15.96 1.16 6.48
C SER A 333 16.83 1.03 7.74
N ILE A 334 16.34 1.53 8.88
CA ILE A 334 17.01 1.41 10.18
C ILE A 334 17.21 -0.06 10.59
N ILE A 335 16.17 -0.88 10.49
CA ILE A 335 16.21 -2.33 10.77
C ILE A 335 17.32 -3.00 9.96
N THR A 336 17.30 -2.78 8.64
CA THR A 336 18.25 -3.43 7.73
C THR A 336 19.69 -2.98 8.02
N ASN A 337 19.91 -1.69 8.26
CA ASN A 337 21.24 -1.16 8.58
C ASN A 337 21.73 -1.62 9.95
N SER A 338 20.84 -1.71 10.95
CA SER A 338 21.18 -2.22 12.29
C SER A 338 21.68 -3.66 12.22
N ILE A 339 20.99 -4.51 11.45
CA ILE A 339 21.40 -5.90 11.21
C ILE A 339 22.79 -5.96 10.55
N ARG A 340 23.00 -5.20 9.46
CA ARG A 340 24.34 -5.13 8.82
C ARG A 340 25.43 -4.73 9.79
N GLN A 341 25.18 -3.70 10.59
CA GLN A 341 26.15 -3.20 11.56
C GLN A 341 26.45 -4.23 12.66
N TYR A 342 25.44 -4.95 13.15
CA TYR A 342 25.64 -6.04 14.10
C TYR A 342 26.53 -7.14 13.49
N LEU A 343 26.19 -7.63 12.31
CA LEU A 343 26.92 -8.71 11.63
C LEU A 343 28.36 -8.29 11.30
N ALA A 344 28.58 -7.06 10.83
CA ALA A 344 29.91 -6.53 10.59
C ALA A 344 30.75 -6.47 11.87
N ARG A 345 30.18 -6.04 13.01
CA ARG A 345 30.87 -6.08 14.32
C ARG A 345 31.17 -7.50 14.78
N ALA A 346 30.30 -8.46 14.44
CA ALA A 346 30.47 -9.88 14.75
C ALA A 346 31.44 -10.62 13.79
N GLY A 347 32.03 -9.90 12.82
CA GLY A 347 33.05 -10.41 11.91
C GLY A 347 32.52 -11.10 10.65
N PHE A 348 31.23 -10.94 10.33
CA PHE A 348 30.67 -11.49 9.10
C PHE A 348 31.01 -10.63 7.89
N MET A 349 31.32 -11.28 6.77
CA MET A 349 31.54 -10.65 5.47
C MET A 349 30.23 -10.60 4.68
N GLU A 350 29.80 -9.40 4.25
CA GLU A 350 28.67 -9.26 3.33
C GLU A 350 29.07 -9.74 1.92
N VAL A 351 28.23 -10.56 1.29
CA VAL A 351 28.46 -11.13 -0.04
C VAL A 351 27.21 -11.04 -0.91
N GLU A 352 27.39 -11.24 -2.20
CA GLU A 352 26.29 -11.35 -3.17
C GLU A 352 26.40 -12.68 -3.93
N THR A 353 25.34 -13.49 -3.87
CA THR A 353 25.26 -14.77 -4.58
C THR A 353 24.27 -14.71 -5.75
N PRO A 354 24.34 -15.64 -6.73
CA PRO A 354 23.46 -15.61 -7.90
C PRO A 354 21.96 -15.63 -7.56
N MET A 355 21.22 -14.65 -8.09
CA MET A 355 19.76 -14.63 -8.08
C MET A 355 19.14 -15.46 -9.22
N LEU A 356 19.92 -15.74 -10.27
CA LEU A 356 19.60 -16.66 -11.35
C LEU A 356 20.40 -17.94 -11.15
N GLN A 357 19.72 -19.05 -10.89
CA GLN A 357 20.31 -20.33 -10.56
C GLN A 357 19.95 -21.37 -11.62
N PRO A 358 20.87 -22.28 -12.00
CA PRO A 358 20.56 -23.38 -12.92
C PRO A 358 19.62 -24.42 -12.29
N ILE A 359 19.62 -24.52 -10.96
CA ILE A 359 18.75 -25.36 -10.15
C ILE A 359 18.28 -24.51 -8.97
N ALA A 360 16.97 -24.43 -8.74
CA ALA A 360 16.43 -23.80 -7.54
C ALA A 360 16.59 -24.74 -6.34
N GLY A 361 17.23 -24.27 -5.27
CA GLY A 361 17.45 -25.05 -4.05
C GLY A 361 17.65 -24.18 -2.81
N GLY A 362 17.92 -24.81 -1.68
CA GLY A 362 18.12 -24.15 -0.38
C GLY A 362 16.85 -23.98 0.46
N THR A 363 15.67 -24.21 -0.11
CA THR A 363 14.40 -24.26 0.63
C THR A 363 13.35 -24.98 -0.21
N LEU A 364 12.29 -25.46 0.43
CA LEU A 364 11.10 -25.99 -0.24
C LEU A 364 10.23 -24.80 -0.68
N ALA A 365 10.12 -24.59 -1.99
CA ALA A 365 9.27 -23.56 -2.60
C ALA A 365 9.23 -23.73 -4.12
N LYS A 366 8.11 -23.34 -4.74
CA LYS A 366 7.99 -23.31 -6.20
C LYS A 366 8.77 -22.13 -6.79
N PRO A 367 9.73 -22.34 -7.71
CA PRO A 367 10.51 -21.25 -8.29
C PRO A 367 9.78 -20.54 -9.43
N PHE A 368 10.23 -19.32 -9.76
CA PHE A 368 9.97 -18.72 -11.07
C PHE A 368 10.99 -19.21 -12.09
N VAL A 369 10.53 -19.50 -13.31
CA VAL A 369 11.37 -19.96 -14.42
C VAL A 369 11.55 -18.83 -15.43
N THR A 370 12.75 -18.68 -15.96
CA THR A 370 13.10 -17.76 -17.04
C THR A 370 14.06 -18.44 -18.03
N HIS A 371 14.36 -17.78 -19.15
CA HIS A 371 15.17 -18.34 -20.22
C HIS A 371 16.30 -17.39 -20.63
N HIS A 372 17.53 -17.91 -20.68
CA HIS A 372 18.70 -17.16 -21.12
C HIS A 372 18.99 -17.39 -22.61
N ASN A 373 18.55 -16.47 -23.47
CA ASN A 373 18.62 -16.60 -24.93
C ASN A 373 20.00 -17.00 -25.49
N ALA A 374 21.09 -16.38 -25.04
CA ALA A 374 22.43 -16.65 -25.62
C ALA A 374 23.05 -17.98 -25.17
N LEU A 375 22.62 -18.52 -24.02
CA LEU A 375 23.05 -19.82 -23.51
C LEU A 375 22.07 -20.92 -23.90
N ASN A 376 20.89 -20.53 -24.41
CA ASN A 376 19.78 -21.41 -24.75
C ASN A 376 19.45 -22.39 -23.60
N SER A 377 19.33 -21.84 -22.39
CA SER A 377 19.11 -22.60 -21.17
C SER A 377 18.08 -21.94 -20.27
N ASP A 378 17.25 -22.74 -19.62
CA ASP A 378 16.36 -22.25 -18.58
C ASP A 378 17.14 -21.97 -17.30
N LEU A 379 16.71 -20.92 -16.59
CA LEU A 379 17.24 -20.52 -15.29
C LEU A 379 16.07 -20.28 -14.34
N PHE A 380 16.35 -20.36 -13.05
CA PHE A 380 15.37 -20.17 -12.00
C PHE A 380 15.74 -18.92 -11.20
N LEU A 381 14.75 -18.09 -10.86
CA LEU A 381 14.97 -17.10 -9.81
C LEU A 381 15.13 -17.82 -8.47
N ARG A 382 16.14 -17.43 -7.69
CA ARG A 382 16.46 -18.12 -6.44
C ARG A 382 15.31 -18.10 -5.45
N ILE A 383 15.10 -19.24 -4.79
CA ILE A 383 14.17 -19.40 -3.68
C ILE A 383 14.87 -19.20 -2.32
N ALA A 384 16.20 -19.43 -2.28
CA ALA A 384 17.13 -19.11 -1.20
C ALA A 384 18.60 -19.02 -1.74
N PRO A 385 19.48 -18.23 -1.10
CA PRO A 385 20.93 -18.22 -1.37
C PRO A 385 21.73 -19.32 -0.64
N GLU A 386 21.14 -20.04 0.32
CA GLU A 386 21.75 -21.07 1.17
C GLU A 386 22.87 -21.90 0.51
N LEU A 387 22.58 -22.59 -0.60
CA LEU A 387 23.55 -23.52 -1.23
C LEU A 387 24.82 -22.80 -1.71
N TYR A 388 24.71 -21.54 -2.14
CA TYR A 388 25.85 -20.74 -2.57
C TYR A 388 26.63 -20.19 -1.39
N LEU A 389 25.94 -19.76 -0.32
CA LEU A 389 26.61 -19.29 0.90
C LEU A 389 27.43 -20.42 1.55
N LYS A 390 26.89 -21.64 1.59
CA LYS A 390 27.64 -22.82 2.04
C LYS A 390 28.86 -23.15 1.18
N ARG A 391 28.81 -22.91 -0.14
CA ARG A 391 30.00 -23.05 -1.00
C ARG A 391 31.10 -22.07 -0.63
N LEU A 392 30.77 -20.89 -0.12
CA LEU A 392 31.77 -19.94 0.40
C LEU A 392 32.41 -20.46 1.69
N ILE A 393 31.63 -21.14 2.53
CA ILE A 393 32.15 -21.83 3.73
C ILE A 393 33.13 -22.94 3.34
N VAL A 394 32.76 -23.79 2.37
CA VAL A 394 33.69 -24.77 1.77
C VAL A 394 34.95 -24.09 1.20
N GLY A 395 34.79 -22.91 0.62
CA GLY A 395 35.89 -22.09 0.10
C GLY A 395 36.83 -21.50 1.18
N GLY A 396 36.51 -21.66 2.46
CA GLY A 396 37.33 -21.22 3.59
C GLY A 396 36.92 -19.89 4.21
N TYR A 397 35.81 -19.27 3.79
CA TYR A 397 35.24 -18.15 4.53
C TYR A 397 34.51 -18.66 5.77
N GLU A 398 34.81 -18.14 6.95
CA GLU A 398 34.21 -18.65 8.19
C GLU A 398 32.87 -18.00 8.51
N LYS A 399 32.67 -16.73 8.14
CA LYS A 399 31.45 -15.97 8.45
C LYS A 399 31.01 -15.14 7.26
N VAL A 400 29.91 -15.52 6.65
CA VAL A 400 29.34 -14.82 5.48
C VAL A 400 27.88 -14.51 5.71
N PHE A 401 27.40 -13.40 5.16
CA PHE A 401 25.98 -13.09 5.14
C PHE A 401 25.57 -12.38 3.85
N GLU A 402 24.29 -12.51 3.50
CA GLU A 402 23.67 -11.77 2.42
C GLU A 402 22.30 -11.26 2.87
N ILE A 403 22.03 -9.98 2.63
CA ILE A 403 20.66 -9.43 2.70
C ILE A 403 20.19 -9.18 1.28
N GLY A 404 19.32 -10.05 0.77
CA GLY A 404 18.95 -10.05 -0.64
C GLY A 404 17.50 -10.45 -0.90
N ARG A 405 17.10 -10.35 -2.17
CA ARG A 405 15.76 -10.73 -2.63
C ARG A 405 15.68 -12.24 -2.86
N ASN A 406 14.60 -12.87 -2.42
CA ASN A 406 14.19 -14.22 -2.78
C ASN A 406 12.86 -14.16 -3.54
N PHE A 407 12.63 -15.16 -4.39
CA PHE A 407 11.49 -15.21 -5.29
C PHE A 407 10.79 -16.56 -5.17
N ARG A 408 9.53 -16.56 -4.76
CA ARG A 408 8.71 -17.78 -4.62
C ARG A 408 7.40 -17.61 -5.37
N ASN A 409 7.11 -18.53 -6.27
CA ASN A 409 5.94 -18.51 -7.13
C ASN A 409 4.72 -19.10 -6.40
N GLU A 410 4.32 -18.38 -5.35
CA GLU A 410 3.29 -18.77 -4.39
C GLU A 410 2.15 -17.73 -4.36
N GLY A 411 1.10 -18.03 -3.59
CA GLY A 411 -0.01 -17.10 -3.36
C GLY A 411 0.43 -15.81 -2.64
N ILE A 412 -0.36 -14.75 -2.81
CA ILE A 412 -0.16 -13.49 -2.09
C ILE A 412 -1.20 -13.38 -0.98
N ASP A 413 -0.75 -13.22 0.26
CA ASP A 413 -1.61 -13.03 1.42
C ASP A 413 -1.07 -11.93 2.36
N LYS A 414 -1.48 -11.92 3.63
CA LYS A 414 -1.05 -10.93 4.63
C LYS A 414 0.41 -11.09 5.05
N HIS A 415 1.03 -12.25 4.81
CA HIS A 415 2.37 -12.63 5.26
C HIS A 415 3.30 -13.09 4.12
N HIS A 416 2.78 -13.19 2.88
CA HIS A 416 3.52 -13.65 1.70
C HIS A 416 3.41 -12.64 0.54
N ASN A 417 4.56 -12.32 -0.04
CA ASN A 417 4.70 -11.59 -1.30
C ASN A 417 5.68 -12.37 -2.19
N PRO A 418 5.45 -12.50 -3.52
CA PRO A 418 6.25 -13.40 -4.36
C PRO A 418 7.73 -13.03 -4.46
N GLU A 419 8.05 -11.77 -4.19
CA GLU A 419 9.42 -11.32 -3.97
C GLU A 419 9.55 -10.71 -2.57
N PHE A 420 10.56 -11.11 -1.80
CA PHE A 420 10.71 -10.66 -0.41
C PHE A 420 12.18 -10.68 0.01
N THR A 421 12.52 -9.86 1.00
CA THR A 421 13.89 -9.69 1.48
C THR A 421 14.16 -10.62 2.65
N MET A 422 15.21 -11.42 2.54
CA MET A 422 15.74 -12.19 3.67
C MET A 422 17.19 -11.79 3.95
N LEU A 423 17.54 -11.85 5.22
CA LEU A 423 18.91 -12.07 5.65
C LEU A 423 19.14 -13.59 5.65
N GLU A 424 20.25 -14.04 5.09
CA GLU A 424 20.83 -15.35 5.41
C GLU A 424 22.30 -15.17 5.81
N PHE A 425 22.72 -15.85 6.88
CA PHE A 425 24.13 -15.89 7.28
C PHE A 425 24.55 -17.30 7.68
N TYR A 426 25.85 -17.57 7.56
CA TYR A 426 26.48 -18.84 7.91
C TYR A 426 27.74 -18.58 8.73
N GLU A 427 27.88 -19.29 9.85
CA GLU A 427 29.01 -19.22 10.78
C GLU A 427 29.63 -20.61 10.93
N ALA A 428 30.86 -20.77 10.43
CA ALA A 428 31.64 -21.98 10.59
C ALA A 428 32.01 -22.19 12.07
N TYR A 429 32.11 -23.46 12.45
CA TYR A 429 32.40 -23.96 13.79
C TYR A 429 31.37 -23.59 14.86
N ALA A 430 30.20 -23.10 14.46
CA ALA A 430 29.05 -22.89 15.33
C ALA A 430 28.01 -24.01 15.13
N ASP A 431 27.13 -24.17 16.12
CA ASP A 431 25.92 -25.00 16.04
C ASP A 431 24.64 -24.15 16.20
N TYR A 432 23.48 -24.80 16.13
CA TYR A 432 22.20 -24.13 16.31
C TYR A 432 22.00 -23.49 17.69
N GLU A 433 22.67 -23.94 18.76
CA GLU A 433 22.57 -23.31 20.09
C GLU A 433 23.34 -21.98 20.12
N ASP A 434 24.53 -21.94 19.51
CA ASP A 434 25.27 -20.69 19.28
C ASP A 434 24.41 -19.69 18.50
N LEU A 435 23.70 -20.18 17.48
CA LEU A 435 22.80 -19.35 16.68
C LEU A 435 21.58 -18.84 17.45
N MET A 436 21.09 -19.56 18.46
CA MET A 436 20.03 -19.03 19.35
C MET A 436 20.52 -17.79 20.08
N VAL A 437 21.75 -17.81 20.60
CA VAL A 437 22.37 -16.66 21.28
C VAL A 437 22.59 -15.52 20.29
N ARG A 438 23.16 -15.80 19.12
CA ARG A 438 23.36 -14.79 18.06
C ARG A 438 22.05 -14.13 17.62
N CYS A 439 20.98 -14.92 17.49
CA CYS A 439 19.65 -14.44 17.13
C CYS A 439 19.08 -13.49 18.19
N GLU A 440 19.16 -13.86 19.47
CA GLU A 440 18.74 -13.03 20.59
C GLU A 440 19.50 -11.70 20.64
N GLU A 441 20.83 -11.73 20.52
CA GLU A 441 21.69 -10.54 20.49
C GLU A 441 21.36 -9.60 19.32
N MET A 442 21.32 -10.14 18.09
CA MET A 442 21.06 -9.38 16.87
C MET A 442 19.69 -8.69 16.89
N LEU A 443 18.65 -9.42 17.30
CA LEU A 443 17.30 -8.91 17.28
C LEU A 443 17.07 -7.92 18.42
N ARG A 444 17.65 -8.13 19.60
CA ARG A 444 17.63 -7.14 20.69
C ARG A 444 18.24 -5.81 20.24
N ASP A 445 19.43 -5.82 19.65
CA ASP A 445 20.10 -4.62 19.13
C ASP A 445 19.24 -3.91 18.07
N THR A 446 18.63 -4.68 17.17
CA THR A 446 17.78 -4.16 16.09
C THR A 446 16.50 -3.53 16.61
N VAL A 447 15.82 -4.17 17.56
CA VAL A 447 14.61 -3.63 18.19
C VAL A 447 14.93 -2.36 18.97
N LYS A 448 16.01 -2.37 19.77
CA LYS A 448 16.45 -1.19 20.53
C LYS A 448 16.78 0.00 19.63
N THR A 449 17.47 -0.24 18.51
CA THR A 449 17.82 0.80 17.54
C THR A 449 16.58 1.36 16.83
N THR A 450 15.59 0.50 16.52
CA THR A 450 14.40 0.88 15.76
C THR A 450 13.31 1.54 16.60
N CYS A 451 13.12 1.05 17.84
CA CYS A 451 12.04 1.45 18.73
C CYS A 451 12.50 2.33 19.89
N GLY A 452 13.82 2.51 20.08
CA GLY A 452 14.40 3.22 21.22
C GLY A 452 14.38 2.43 22.54
N SER A 453 13.84 1.21 22.54
CA SER A 453 13.75 0.31 23.69
C SER A 453 13.70 -1.15 23.24
N GLU A 454 13.84 -2.10 24.17
CA GLU A 454 13.66 -3.54 23.89
C GLU A 454 12.18 -3.97 23.84
N LEU A 455 11.26 -3.02 24.03
CA LEU A 455 9.82 -3.20 23.98
C LEU A 455 9.24 -2.59 22.71
N PHE A 456 8.19 -3.20 22.19
CA PHE A 456 7.39 -2.64 21.12
C PHE A 456 5.92 -3.06 21.26
N LEU A 457 5.04 -2.28 20.63
CA LEU A 457 3.62 -2.56 20.57
C LEU A 457 3.27 -3.21 19.24
N TRP A 458 2.48 -4.27 19.30
CA TRP A 458 1.89 -4.94 18.14
C TRP A 458 0.42 -5.22 18.44
N GLN A 459 -0.47 -4.63 17.64
CA GLN A 459 -1.92 -4.79 17.72
C GLN A 459 -2.45 -4.55 19.15
N GLY A 460 -1.92 -3.53 19.82
CA GLY A 460 -2.30 -3.13 21.19
C GLY A 460 -1.73 -4.01 22.31
N GLN A 461 -0.86 -4.97 22.01
CA GLN A 461 -0.15 -5.79 22.99
C GLN A 461 1.34 -5.45 23.02
N GLU A 462 1.95 -5.53 24.20
CA GLU A 462 3.37 -5.29 24.39
C GLU A 462 4.18 -6.59 24.23
N PHE A 463 5.28 -6.50 23.49
CA PHE A 463 6.21 -7.58 23.24
C PHE A 463 7.62 -7.15 23.66
N SER A 464 8.40 -8.09 24.19
CA SER A 464 9.75 -7.84 24.66
C SER A 464 10.77 -8.69 23.93
N PHE A 465 11.80 -8.04 23.40
CA PHE A 465 13.02 -8.69 22.89
C PHE A 465 14.14 -8.73 23.94
N ALA A 466 13.78 -8.57 25.23
CA ALA A 466 14.70 -8.87 26.31
C ALA A 466 14.95 -10.39 26.35
N ALA A 467 16.19 -10.79 26.11
CA ALA A 467 16.64 -12.18 26.25
C ALA A 467 16.78 -12.57 27.74
N PRO A 468 16.73 -13.88 28.06
CA PRO A 468 16.59 -15.00 27.12
C PRO A 468 15.16 -15.15 26.57
N PHE A 469 15.02 -15.56 25.31
CA PHE A 469 13.72 -15.93 24.76
C PHE A 469 13.24 -17.27 25.35
N ALA A 470 11.92 -17.47 25.38
CA ALA A 470 11.39 -18.76 25.82
C ALA A 470 11.82 -19.86 24.84
N ARG A 471 12.37 -20.96 25.34
CA ARG A 471 12.77 -22.12 24.51
C ARG A 471 11.83 -23.28 24.75
N ARG A 472 11.27 -23.84 23.69
CA ARG A 472 10.35 -24.99 23.74
C ARG A 472 10.73 -25.99 22.67
N ARG A 473 10.76 -27.27 23.04
CA ARG A 473 11.03 -28.34 22.08
C ARG A 473 9.81 -28.53 21.18
N TYR A 474 10.00 -28.52 19.85
CA TYR A 474 8.93 -28.63 18.86
C TYR A 474 8.24 -29.99 18.95
N ILE A 475 9.04 -31.06 19.05
CA ILE A 475 8.52 -32.43 19.20
C ILE A 475 7.58 -32.54 20.41
N ASP A 476 7.99 -32.02 21.57
CA ASP A 476 7.21 -32.13 22.80
C ASP A 476 5.91 -31.32 22.70
N ILE A 477 5.99 -30.04 22.33
CA ILE A 477 4.81 -29.16 22.29
C ILE A 477 3.76 -29.64 21.27
N VAL A 478 4.20 -30.19 20.14
CA VAL A 478 3.29 -30.73 19.12
C VAL A 478 2.70 -32.04 19.57
N SER A 479 3.52 -32.97 20.07
CA SER A 479 3.06 -34.29 20.50
C SER A 479 2.04 -34.18 21.64
N GLU A 480 2.32 -33.30 22.62
CA GLU A 480 1.40 -33.00 23.72
C GLU A 480 0.08 -32.42 23.22
N LYS A 481 0.13 -31.49 22.25
CA LYS A 481 -1.07 -30.81 21.76
C LYS A 481 -1.99 -31.74 20.97
N ILE A 482 -1.42 -32.59 20.12
CA ILE A 482 -2.22 -33.45 19.23
C ILE A 482 -2.56 -34.81 19.87
N GLY A 483 -1.76 -35.24 20.85
CA GLY A 483 -1.88 -36.53 21.54
C GLY A 483 -1.23 -37.70 20.80
N ILE A 484 -0.29 -37.44 19.90
CA ILE A 484 0.45 -38.42 19.10
C ILE A 484 1.93 -38.09 19.21
N ASP A 485 2.76 -39.08 19.51
CA ASP A 485 4.21 -38.92 19.50
C ASP A 485 4.71 -38.78 18.06
N ILE A 486 4.99 -37.55 17.64
CA ILE A 486 5.38 -37.28 16.26
C ILE A 486 6.76 -37.85 15.91
N LEU A 487 7.59 -38.20 16.88
CA LEU A 487 8.90 -38.77 16.62
C LEU A 487 8.81 -40.26 16.22
N HIS A 488 7.76 -40.95 16.67
CA HIS A 488 7.56 -42.39 16.42
C HIS A 488 6.46 -42.69 15.40
N GLU A 489 5.33 -41.99 15.45
CA GLU A 489 4.21 -42.24 14.54
C GLU A 489 4.44 -41.49 13.22
N LYS A 490 4.60 -42.24 12.13
CA LYS A 490 4.89 -41.69 10.80
C LYS A 490 3.77 -41.97 9.79
N ASP A 491 2.73 -42.72 10.17
CA ASP A 491 1.58 -42.98 9.30
C ASP A 491 0.67 -41.73 9.23
N PRO A 492 0.50 -41.11 8.05
CA PRO A 492 -0.42 -39.99 7.87
C PRO A 492 -1.85 -40.29 8.34
N ALA A 493 -2.30 -41.54 8.29
CA ALA A 493 -3.65 -41.93 8.72
C ALA A 493 -3.91 -41.63 10.21
N ALA A 494 -2.88 -41.74 11.07
CA ALA A 494 -3.01 -41.39 12.48
C ALA A 494 -3.34 -39.90 12.66
N TYR A 495 -2.74 -39.03 11.85
CA TYR A 495 -2.93 -37.58 11.90
C TYR A 495 -4.28 -37.14 11.34
N GLU A 496 -4.84 -37.85 10.35
CA GLU A 496 -6.18 -37.56 9.81
C GLU A 496 -7.24 -37.55 10.93
N THR A 497 -7.11 -38.43 11.91
CA THR A 497 -8.03 -38.49 13.05
C THR A 497 -8.01 -37.20 13.87
N VAL A 498 -6.86 -36.52 13.96
CA VAL A 498 -6.71 -35.23 14.64
C VAL A 498 -7.39 -34.13 13.84
N PHE A 499 -7.19 -34.07 12.52
CA PHE A 499 -7.89 -33.10 11.65
C PHE A 499 -9.41 -33.22 11.80
N VAL A 500 -9.93 -34.45 11.75
CA VAL A 500 -11.37 -34.70 11.91
C VAL A 500 -11.85 -34.30 13.30
N ARG A 501 -11.11 -34.64 14.37
CA ARG A 501 -11.44 -34.29 15.76
C ARG A 501 -11.50 -32.78 15.97
N GLU A 502 -10.56 -32.04 15.41
CA GLU A 502 -10.45 -30.58 15.56
C GLU A 502 -11.29 -29.80 14.53
N GLY A 503 -11.95 -30.49 13.59
CA GLY A 503 -12.75 -29.86 12.54
C GLY A 503 -11.93 -29.09 11.49
N LEU A 504 -10.68 -29.48 11.27
CA LEU A 504 -9.75 -28.86 10.33
C LEU A 504 -9.82 -29.54 8.95
N ALA A 505 -9.52 -28.78 7.90
CA ALA A 505 -9.42 -29.34 6.55
C ALA A 505 -8.14 -30.17 6.41
N ILE A 506 -8.26 -31.40 5.93
CA ILE A 506 -7.10 -32.26 5.65
C ILE A 506 -6.37 -31.71 4.41
N PRO A 507 -5.04 -31.53 4.46
CA PRO A 507 -4.24 -31.09 3.33
C PRO A 507 -4.38 -32.01 2.11
N ALA A 508 -4.26 -31.45 0.91
CA ALA A 508 -4.30 -32.23 -0.34
C ALA A 508 -3.13 -33.22 -0.43
N VAL A 509 -1.94 -32.80 0.00
CA VAL A 509 -0.75 -33.64 0.11
C VAL A 509 -0.69 -34.22 1.54
N LYS A 510 -0.81 -35.54 1.66
CA LYS A 510 -0.95 -36.25 2.93
C LYS A 510 0.36 -36.92 3.38
N THR A 511 1.47 -36.21 3.31
CA THR A 511 2.73 -36.72 3.88
C THR A 511 2.76 -36.47 5.39
N TYR A 512 3.50 -37.30 6.15
CA TYR A 512 3.68 -37.12 7.59
C TYR A 512 4.12 -35.67 7.93
N ALA A 513 5.16 -35.18 7.26
CA ALA A 513 5.70 -33.84 7.50
C ALA A 513 4.66 -32.74 7.26
N LYS A 514 3.88 -32.85 6.16
CA LYS A 514 2.84 -31.86 5.82
C LYS A 514 1.69 -31.89 6.83
N MET A 515 1.26 -33.07 7.24
CA MET A 515 0.18 -33.23 8.22
C MET A 515 0.58 -32.64 9.58
N VAL A 516 1.79 -32.92 10.05
CA VAL A 516 2.33 -32.37 11.31
C VAL A 516 2.46 -30.85 11.26
N ASP A 517 3.04 -30.30 10.18
CA ASP A 517 3.22 -28.86 10.01
C ASP A 517 1.89 -28.10 9.97
N GLU A 518 0.87 -28.61 9.27
CA GLU A 518 -0.45 -27.99 9.22
C GLU A 518 -1.18 -28.05 10.58
N LEU A 519 -1.07 -29.16 11.34
CA LEU A 519 -1.59 -29.22 12.70
C LEU A 519 -0.89 -28.22 13.63
N TYR A 520 0.44 -28.07 13.51
CA TYR A 520 1.20 -27.07 14.25
C TYR A 520 0.72 -25.63 13.94
N LYS A 521 0.57 -25.31 12.66
CA LYS A 521 0.14 -23.98 12.18
C LYS A 521 -1.25 -23.60 12.68
N GLU A 522 -2.18 -24.56 12.74
CA GLU A 522 -3.56 -24.31 13.16
C GLU A 522 -3.72 -24.34 14.69
N LEU A 523 -3.08 -25.29 15.38
CA LEU A 523 -3.38 -25.58 16.80
C LEU A 523 -2.41 -24.93 17.80
N ILE A 524 -1.19 -24.59 17.38
CA ILE A 524 -0.10 -24.20 18.29
C ILE A 524 0.43 -22.81 17.95
N ARG A 525 0.82 -22.58 16.70
CA ARG A 525 1.46 -21.33 16.26
C ARG A 525 0.69 -20.06 16.66
N PRO A 526 -0.66 -19.99 16.55
CA PRO A 526 -1.42 -18.80 16.94
C PRO A 526 -1.35 -18.47 18.44
N GLY A 527 -1.02 -19.45 19.28
CA GLY A 527 -0.84 -19.28 20.73
C GLY A 527 0.53 -18.75 21.14
N LEU A 528 1.52 -18.78 20.25
CA LEU A 528 2.90 -18.33 20.52
C LEU A 528 3.00 -16.81 20.39
N ARG A 529 2.79 -16.09 21.50
CA ARG A 529 2.80 -14.62 21.52
C ARG A 529 4.20 -14.04 21.69
N GLN A 530 4.78 -14.10 22.88
CA GLN A 530 6.13 -13.56 23.11
C GLN A 530 7.18 -14.30 22.26
N PRO A 531 8.35 -13.69 21.98
CA PRO A 531 9.42 -14.37 21.27
C PRO A 531 9.73 -15.73 21.87
N THR A 532 9.48 -16.77 21.08
CA THR A 532 9.62 -18.17 21.47
C THR A 532 10.45 -18.90 20.44
N ILE A 533 11.57 -19.47 20.88
CA ILE A 533 12.40 -20.37 20.11
C ILE A 533 11.81 -21.77 20.21
N LEU A 534 11.35 -22.29 19.07
CA LEU A 534 10.98 -23.70 18.92
C LEU A 534 12.20 -24.45 18.38
N TYR A 535 12.66 -25.49 19.05
CA TYR A 535 13.87 -26.22 18.65
C TYR A 535 13.66 -27.75 18.64
N ASP A 536 14.58 -28.48 18.01
CA ASP A 536 14.56 -29.94 17.81
C ASP A 536 13.30 -30.43 17.08
N TYR A 537 13.41 -30.56 15.76
CA TYR A 537 12.33 -31.00 14.87
C TYR A 537 12.57 -32.44 14.43
N PRO A 538 11.54 -33.19 14.00
CA PRO A 538 11.75 -34.45 13.31
C PRO A 538 12.62 -34.26 12.06
N VAL A 539 13.60 -35.15 11.85
CA VAL A 539 14.59 -35.02 10.77
C VAL A 539 13.94 -35.02 9.37
N GLU A 540 12.82 -35.72 9.20
CA GLU A 540 12.10 -35.83 7.93
C GLU A 540 11.45 -34.51 7.49
N MET A 541 11.32 -33.54 8.40
CA MET A 541 10.76 -32.22 8.10
C MET A 541 11.81 -31.22 7.58
N VAL A 542 13.11 -31.53 7.67
CA VAL A 542 14.18 -30.53 7.53
C VAL A 542 15.38 -31.11 6.77
N PRO A 543 15.31 -31.21 5.43
CA PRO A 543 16.26 -32.00 4.63
C PRO A 543 17.70 -31.48 4.66
N LEU A 544 17.94 -30.21 5.03
CA LEU A 544 19.26 -29.59 5.05
C LEU A 544 19.86 -29.48 6.46
N ALA A 545 19.09 -29.77 7.52
CA ALA A 545 19.55 -29.69 8.89
C ALA A 545 20.27 -30.96 9.33
N LYS A 546 21.31 -30.80 10.14
CA LYS A 546 22.11 -31.89 10.67
C LYS A 546 21.29 -32.78 11.60
N THR A 547 21.49 -34.08 11.46
CA THR A 547 20.95 -35.07 12.38
C THR A 547 21.63 -34.96 13.75
N SER A 548 20.83 -34.96 14.80
CA SER A 548 21.32 -34.90 16.18
C SER A 548 22.06 -36.18 16.56
N LEU A 549 23.23 -36.06 17.18
CA LEU A 549 24.02 -37.21 17.61
C LEU A 549 23.33 -38.04 18.72
N PRO A 550 22.69 -37.44 19.74
CA PRO A 550 21.97 -38.19 20.77
C PRO A 550 20.73 -38.94 20.27
N ASP A 551 19.99 -38.41 19.30
CA ASP A 551 18.80 -39.06 18.72
C ASP A 551 18.74 -38.79 17.21
N PRO A 552 19.01 -39.79 16.36
CA PRO A 552 19.10 -39.60 14.91
C PRO A 552 17.76 -39.32 14.23
N ARG A 553 16.65 -39.34 14.97
CA ARG A 553 15.33 -38.94 14.46
C ARG A 553 15.09 -37.44 14.59
N VAL A 554 16.00 -36.72 15.25
CA VAL A 554 15.90 -35.29 15.53
C VAL A 554 16.88 -34.52 14.64
N ALA A 555 16.42 -33.41 14.07
CA ALA A 555 17.24 -32.40 13.42
C ALA A 555 17.58 -31.26 14.38
N GLU A 556 18.86 -30.89 14.43
CA GLU A 556 19.39 -29.75 15.18
C GLU A 556 19.00 -28.43 14.51
N MET A 557 17.76 -27.98 14.76
CA MET A 557 17.21 -26.77 14.16
C MET A 557 16.35 -25.99 15.14
N PHE A 558 16.13 -24.70 14.84
CA PHE A 558 15.14 -23.90 15.53
C PHE A 558 14.40 -22.91 14.63
N GLN A 559 13.22 -22.51 15.06
CA GLN A 559 12.47 -21.36 14.54
C GLN A 559 12.26 -20.34 15.65
N LEU A 560 12.33 -19.04 15.32
CA LEU A 560 11.84 -17.98 16.20
C LEU A 560 10.43 -17.59 15.76
N VAL A 561 9.47 -17.74 16.67
CA VAL A 561 8.08 -17.31 16.48
C VAL A 561 7.77 -16.14 17.39
N VAL A 562 7.22 -15.07 16.81
CA VAL A 562 6.80 -13.85 17.52
C VAL A 562 5.42 -13.46 17.03
N ALA A 563 4.47 -13.25 17.94
CA ALA A 563 3.08 -12.92 17.62
C ALA A 563 2.44 -13.88 16.59
N GLY A 564 2.71 -15.19 16.71
CA GLY A 564 2.26 -16.22 15.79
C GLY A 564 2.90 -16.18 14.40
N THR A 565 3.93 -15.35 14.20
CA THR A 565 4.67 -15.19 12.94
C THR A 565 6.06 -15.79 13.06
N GLU A 566 6.41 -16.67 12.13
CA GLU A 566 7.78 -17.18 12.00
C GLU A 566 8.69 -16.09 11.43
N LEU A 567 9.68 -15.68 12.21
CA LEU A 567 10.69 -14.68 11.83
C LEU A 567 11.99 -15.32 11.36
N VAL A 568 12.44 -16.33 12.09
CA VAL A 568 13.74 -16.97 11.88
C VAL A 568 13.55 -18.46 11.67
N LYS A 569 14.35 -19.03 10.77
CA LYS A 569 14.63 -20.45 10.67
C LYS A 569 16.14 -20.64 10.64
N ALA A 570 16.67 -21.55 11.46
CA ALA A 570 18.10 -21.78 11.60
C ALA A 570 18.39 -23.23 11.95
N TYR A 571 19.58 -23.72 11.63
CA TYR A 571 20.00 -25.07 11.95
C TYR A 571 21.52 -25.24 11.97
N THR A 572 21.98 -26.26 12.69
CA THR A 572 23.29 -26.86 12.43
C THR A 572 23.20 -27.48 11.05
N GLU A 573 24.13 -27.12 10.17
CA GLU A 573 24.06 -27.50 8.77
C GLU A 573 24.49 -28.94 8.56
N LEU A 574 23.74 -29.67 7.73
CA LEU A 574 24.17 -31.00 7.29
C LEU A 574 25.42 -30.86 6.44
N ASN A 575 26.53 -31.40 6.94
CA ASN A 575 27.83 -31.34 6.29
C ASN A 575 28.39 -32.69 5.83
N ASP A 576 27.63 -33.77 5.96
CA ASP A 576 27.94 -35.08 5.37
C ASP A 576 27.40 -35.15 3.93
N PRO A 577 28.27 -35.24 2.90
CA PRO A 577 27.83 -35.29 1.50
C PRO A 577 27.05 -36.56 1.14
N MET A 578 27.32 -37.69 1.80
CA MET A 578 26.63 -38.95 1.52
C MET A 578 25.21 -38.92 2.06
N GLU A 579 25.04 -38.40 3.29
CA GLU A 579 23.71 -38.19 3.86
C GLU A 579 22.92 -37.14 3.06
N GLN A 580 23.56 -36.03 2.68
CA GLN A 580 22.89 -35.00 1.87
C GLN A 580 22.43 -35.52 0.52
N ARG A 581 23.22 -36.38 -0.14
CA ARG A 581 22.83 -37.06 -1.37
C ARG A 581 21.57 -37.91 -1.17
N ALA A 582 21.56 -38.76 -0.16
CA ALA A 582 20.40 -39.62 0.12
C ALA A 582 19.12 -38.79 0.34
N ARG A 583 19.23 -37.66 1.07
CA ARG A 583 18.10 -36.74 1.27
C ARG A 583 17.65 -36.05 -0.02
N PHE A 584 18.56 -35.67 -0.90
CA PHE A 584 18.18 -35.13 -2.21
C PHE A 584 17.53 -36.16 -3.12
N GLU A 585 17.98 -37.42 -3.10
CA GLU A 585 17.36 -38.51 -3.85
C GLU A 585 15.93 -38.78 -3.35
N GLU A 586 15.69 -38.72 -2.04
CA GLU A 586 14.35 -38.80 -1.47
C GLU A 586 13.46 -37.62 -1.91
N GLN A 587 13.96 -36.39 -1.83
CA GLN A 587 13.25 -35.19 -2.29
C GLN A 587 12.94 -35.24 -3.79
N GLN A 588 13.87 -35.73 -4.61
CA GLN A 588 13.67 -35.92 -6.05
C GLN A 588 12.55 -36.94 -6.32
N SER A 589 12.48 -38.03 -5.53
CA SER A 589 11.38 -39.00 -5.64
C SER A 589 10.03 -38.40 -5.25
N GLN A 590 9.98 -37.56 -4.22
CA GLN A 590 8.77 -36.82 -3.84
C GLN A 590 8.33 -35.87 -4.97
N ARG A 591 9.29 -35.19 -5.60
CA ARG A 591 9.04 -34.30 -6.75
C ARG A 591 8.47 -35.04 -7.95
N GLU A 592 9.04 -36.19 -8.29
CA GLU A 592 8.55 -37.07 -9.36
C GLU A 592 7.15 -37.62 -9.07
N SER A 593 6.80 -37.70 -7.78
CA SER A 593 5.46 -38.09 -7.30
C SER A 593 4.46 -36.92 -7.25
N GLY A 594 4.86 -35.72 -7.67
CA GLY A 594 3.98 -34.56 -7.83
C GLY A 594 4.19 -33.42 -6.82
N ASP A 595 5.19 -33.49 -5.94
CA ASP A 595 5.55 -32.38 -5.05
C ASP A 595 6.40 -31.33 -5.79
N GLU A 596 5.77 -30.27 -6.30
CA GLU A 596 6.46 -29.21 -7.04
C GLU A 596 7.40 -28.34 -6.18
N GLU A 597 7.37 -28.46 -4.84
CA GLU A 597 8.21 -27.70 -3.90
C GLU A 597 9.48 -28.46 -3.49
N ALA A 598 9.53 -29.77 -3.71
CA ALA A 598 10.64 -30.63 -3.31
C ALA A 598 11.94 -30.34 -4.10
N HIS A 599 13.08 -30.53 -3.43
CA HIS A 599 14.39 -30.23 -4.01
C HIS A 599 14.74 -31.15 -5.18
N ALA A 600 15.45 -30.60 -6.18
CA ALA A 600 16.22 -31.41 -7.13
C ALA A 600 17.60 -31.78 -6.57
N VAL A 601 18.19 -32.85 -7.10
CA VAL A 601 19.59 -33.20 -6.81
C VAL A 601 20.53 -32.15 -7.42
N ASP A 602 21.23 -31.39 -6.56
CA ASP A 602 22.29 -30.45 -7.00
C ASP A 602 23.68 -31.12 -6.89
N GLU A 603 24.11 -31.74 -7.98
CA GLU A 603 25.43 -32.37 -8.10
C GLU A 603 26.59 -31.39 -7.90
N SER A 604 26.39 -30.10 -8.22
CA SER A 604 27.44 -29.10 -8.04
C SER A 604 27.62 -28.70 -6.57
N TYR A 605 26.54 -28.72 -5.80
CA TYR A 605 26.59 -28.52 -4.34
C TYR A 605 27.14 -29.75 -3.62
N LEU A 606 26.71 -30.97 -4.00
CA LEU A 606 27.25 -32.21 -3.44
C LEU A 606 28.77 -32.29 -3.66
N ARG A 607 29.26 -31.98 -4.87
CA ARG A 607 30.69 -31.88 -5.15
C ARG A 607 31.41 -30.87 -4.26
N ALA A 608 30.79 -29.73 -3.96
CA ALA A 608 31.38 -28.76 -3.05
C ALA A 608 31.53 -29.36 -1.64
N MET A 609 30.49 -30.03 -1.13
CA MET A 609 30.56 -30.70 0.18
C MET A 609 31.63 -31.80 0.22
N GLU A 610 31.86 -32.51 -0.88
CA GLU A 610 32.91 -33.54 -1.00
C GLU A 610 34.34 -32.99 -0.89
N TYR A 611 34.56 -31.70 -1.19
CA TYR A 611 35.85 -31.04 -0.91
C TYR A 611 36.06 -30.77 0.59
N GLY A 612 35.03 -30.95 1.41
CA GLY A 612 35.05 -30.78 2.86
C GLY A 612 34.31 -29.50 3.27
N MET A 613 33.10 -29.66 3.80
CA MET A 613 32.41 -28.59 4.51
C MET A 613 32.62 -28.73 6.03
N PRO A 614 33.20 -27.73 6.73
CA PRO A 614 33.37 -27.79 8.18
C PRO A 614 32.00 -27.84 8.88
N PRO A 615 31.96 -28.17 10.18
CA PRO A 615 30.79 -27.88 11.01
C PRO A 615 30.41 -26.41 10.84
N VAL A 616 29.14 -26.13 10.61
CA VAL A 616 28.64 -24.79 10.31
C VAL A 616 27.18 -24.73 10.75
N ALA A 617 26.73 -23.55 11.14
CA ALA A 617 25.33 -23.28 11.39
C ALA A 617 24.87 -22.09 10.53
N GLY A 618 23.65 -22.16 10.02
CA GLY A 618 23.04 -21.12 9.19
C GLY A 618 21.74 -20.58 9.76
N LEU A 619 21.45 -19.31 9.46
CA LEU A 619 20.25 -18.60 9.91
C LEU A 619 19.64 -17.80 8.77
N GLY A 620 18.34 -17.99 8.55
CA GLY A 620 17.50 -17.15 7.70
C GLY A 620 16.53 -16.30 8.51
N LEU A 621 16.43 -15.00 8.21
CA LEU A 621 15.52 -14.04 8.85
C LEU A 621 14.71 -13.27 7.79
N GLY A 622 13.38 -13.29 7.92
CA GLY A 622 12.48 -12.51 7.07
C GLY A 622 12.44 -11.03 7.45
N ILE A 623 13.10 -10.17 6.67
CA ILE A 623 13.21 -8.72 6.94
C ILE A 623 11.85 -8.03 6.84
N ASP A 624 11.02 -8.41 5.87
CA ASP A 624 9.68 -7.87 5.70
C ASP A 624 8.78 -8.18 6.91
N ARG A 625 8.84 -9.41 7.43
CA ARG A 625 8.06 -9.82 8.62
C ARG A 625 8.56 -9.14 9.89
N LEU A 626 9.87 -8.98 10.06
CA LEU A 626 10.42 -8.19 11.17
C LEU A 626 9.95 -6.74 11.08
N THR A 627 9.96 -6.16 9.88
CA THR A 627 9.45 -4.79 9.64
C THR A 627 7.98 -4.70 10.03
N MET A 628 7.14 -5.65 9.62
CA MET A 628 5.71 -5.67 10.00
C MET A 628 5.53 -5.50 11.50
N LEU A 629 6.18 -6.36 12.29
CA LEU A 629 6.06 -6.36 13.74
C LEU A 629 6.51 -5.04 14.37
N LEU A 630 7.68 -4.53 13.97
CA LEU A 630 8.27 -3.31 14.57
C LEU A 630 7.61 -2.00 14.11
N THR A 631 6.74 -2.07 13.10
CA THR A 631 5.97 -0.93 12.59
C THR A 631 4.47 -1.07 12.79
N ASP A 632 4.01 -2.11 13.51
CA ASP A 632 2.59 -2.40 13.73
C ASP A 632 1.75 -2.48 12.43
N CYS A 633 2.35 -3.05 11.38
CA CYS A 633 1.71 -3.26 10.09
C CYS A 633 1.18 -4.71 9.97
N PRO A 634 -0.14 -4.96 10.04
CA PRO A 634 -0.71 -6.32 10.00
C PRO A 634 -0.67 -6.99 8.63
N ASN A 635 -0.29 -6.26 7.57
CA ASN A 635 -0.17 -6.78 6.22
C ASN A 635 1.25 -6.50 5.68
N LEU A 636 1.92 -7.54 5.17
CA LEU A 636 3.26 -7.47 4.58
C LEU A 636 3.36 -6.38 3.52
N ARG A 637 2.29 -6.18 2.73
CA ARG A 637 2.23 -5.16 1.67
C ARG A 637 2.37 -3.73 2.17
N ASP A 638 2.07 -3.46 3.45
CA ASP A 638 2.30 -2.14 4.06
C ASP A 638 3.79 -1.86 4.28
N THR A 639 4.63 -2.91 4.31
CA THR A 639 6.09 -2.81 4.54
C THR A 639 6.91 -2.94 3.26
N ILE A 640 6.24 -3.06 2.11
CA ILE A 640 6.84 -3.12 0.77
C ILE A 640 6.41 -1.85 0.02
N LEU A 641 7.38 -1.11 -0.53
CA LEU A 641 7.09 0.13 -1.25
C LEU A 641 6.13 -0.14 -2.42
N PHE A 642 6.47 -1.13 -3.25
CA PHE A 642 5.69 -1.51 -4.42
C PHE A 642 5.38 -3.02 -4.36
N PRO A 643 4.35 -3.44 -3.60
CA PRO A 643 3.98 -4.85 -3.53
C PRO A 643 3.40 -5.33 -4.86
N LEU A 644 3.50 -6.63 -5.14
CA LEU A 644 2.88 -7.18 -6.35
C LEU A 644 1.36 -7.14 -6.23
N LEU A 645 0.71 -6.57 -7.25
CA LEU A 645 -0.73 -6.45 -7.34
C LEU A 645 -1.25 -7.16 -8.58
N LYS A 646 -2.51 -7.58 -8.55
CA LYS A 646 -3.18 -8.04 -9.76
C LYS A 646 -3.17 -6.90 -10.80
N PRO A 647 -2.90 -7.16 -12.08
CA PRO A 647 -2.99 -6.11 -13.10
C PRO A 647 -4.38 -5.49 -13.11
N GLU A 648 -4.45 -4.18 -13.37
CA GLU A 648 -5.73 -3.53 -13.66
C GLU A 648 -6.32 -4.16 -14.93
N ARG A 649 -7.66 -4.30 -14.98
CA ARG A 649 -8.32 -4.67 -16.23
C ARG A 649 -8.11 -3.51 -17.21
N ILE A 650 -7.11 -3.64 -18.08
CA ILE A 650 -6.94 -2.74 -19.21
C ILE A 650 -8.15 -2.97 -20.11
N VAL A 651 -9.18 -2.13 -19.97
CA VAL A 651 -10.17 -1.98 -21.02
C VAL A 651 -9.44 -1.29 -22.15
N LYS A 652 -8.95 -2.07 -23.13
CA LYS A 652 -8.46 -1.50 -24.38
C LYS A 652 -9.59 -0.64 -24.94
N VAL A 653 -9.37 0.66 -24.95
CA VAL A 653 -10.19 1.64 -25.66
C VAL A 653 -9.95 1.46 -27.15
#